data_AF-A0A7J7J7V6-F1
#
_entry.id   AF-A0A7J7J7V6-F1
#
_cell.length_a   1.000
_cell.length_b   1.000
_cell.length_c   1.000
_cell.angle_alpha   90.00
_cell.angle_beta   90.00
_cell.angle_gamma   90.00
#
_symmetry.space_group_name_H-M   'P 1'
#
loop_
_entity.id
_entity.type
_entity.pdbx_description
1 polymer ?
#
loop_
_entity_poly.entity_id
_entity_poly.type
_entity_poly.pdbx_seq_one_letter_code
_entity_poly.pdbx_strand_id
1 'polypeptide(L)'
;MCEFDAAYDEENQISHLLLLELVIDRLLFFVQCSSRFMDQIPLTGRAQSAIDSNSSSIGIATKKYWTKLLQLHSSYQQLQSDAKSQSTKIKELQAFNEELQNELSQYHQGVTQIPTDSAHGTRSRNGSILPPISQTGTDTSIAKDNSNKSSQTLETAFVPCESCHKVQNCFRSVADSMTQVCKVQGIPSAIAKFRKQLKGIDWYSANDIARWSVEQEKDLERINKHLSDLMATIDPLKEELASAITSCRNLEERVTECLHEVDVEKQKQLKADEKHTNTMSAVTKRHEEVKHQLESESLKLRITKQQLEQKLQETKRDLELQISKFEELSDVKQQLMAELEEAKTNNSEVLRLETILSSLEKEMSQTKEKLLETEAQLQQEQSITRSLNKRTESLQSKYDSLVQRIEEMDEENCSLQTDLSSLIEEKEQLENSLAGALKHKKTESVVAKIESEKKELQNCVSSLTKTIENLEKELDSMKEQETLMVEYPDLNGPVNSDITGSGDIFSDMANQVRANQIRIELLQQQNTGLEKTLKKMKPSHNISSNAATYAEEVASHRVQTPSRHGRTGEVSESHFNSVSPMEPTPLWNLGNGSSSYNSYKKERDFNSTSDANHENVKDSKSGVTHTGKGDWTFTVGRNPEQPARQVSSKMESNSGVDAYMKLKKAGLLKSKGRQARNDQGEKAAHTSQSYCCPKCDKLYHSLADLEIHKSYCSCR
;
A
#
# COMPACT_ATOMS: atom_id res chain seq x y z
N MET A 1 -7.34 -18.45 -45.05
CA MET A 1 -6.47 -17.62 -45.92
C MET A 1 -7.31 -16.48 -46.47
N CYS A 2 -7.39 -15.35 -45.75
CA CYS A 2 -7.87 -14.03 -46.20
C CYS A 2 -7.79 -13.10 -44.98
N GLU A 3 -6.57 -12.73 -44.57
CA GLU A 3 -6.34 -11.89 -43.39
C GLU A 3 -4.98 -11.15 -43.47
N PHE A 4 -4.53 -10.83 -44.68
CA PHE A 4 -3.20 -10.27 -44.94
C PHE A 4 -3.17 -8.90 -45.64
N ASP A 5 -4.29 -8.39 -46.18
CA ASP A 5 -4.28 -7.17 -46.99
C ASP A 5 -4.46 -5.86 -46.19
N ALA A 6 -5.05 -5.91 -44.99
CA ALA A 6 -5.35 -4.70 -44.20
C ALA A 6 -4.07 -3.96 -43.71
N ALA A 7 -3.05 -4.69 -43.28
CA ALA A 7 -1.80 -4.10 -42.78
C ALA A 7 -0.97 -3.46 -43.91
N TYR A 8 -0.98 -4.04 -45.10
CA TYR A 8 -0.31 -3.45 -46.27
C TYR A 8 -0.97 -2.15 -46.71
N ASP A 9 -2.31 -2.03 -46.61
CA ASP A 9 -3.01 -0.78 -46.93
C ASP A 9 -2.68 0.33 -45.90
N GLU A 10 -2.55 0.01 -44.62
CA GLU A 10 -2.12 0.97 -43.59
C GLU A 10 -0.66 1.43 -43.79
N GLU A 11 0.28 0.52 -44.08
CA GLU A 11 1.67 0.90 -44.38
C GLU A 11 1.78 1.76 -45.66
N ASN A 12 0.95 1.48 -46.67
CA ASN A 12 0.89 2.29 -47.89
C ASN A 12 0.29 3.68 -47.61
N GLN A 13 -0.77 3.77 -46.80
CA GLN A 13 -1.36 5.04 -46.38
C GLN A 13 -0.38 5.88 -45.55
N ILE A 14 0.36 5.27 -44.62
CA ILE A 14 1.44 5.92 -43.86
C ILE A 14 2.53 6.41 -44.81
N SER A 15 2.93 5.59 -45.79
CA SER A 15 3.92 5.97 -46.81
C SER A 15 3.44 7.15 -47.69
N HIS A 16 2.16 7.17 -48.07
CA HIS A 16 1.55 8.28 -48.78
C HIS A 16 1.46 9.56 -47.94
N LEU A 17 1.12 9.45 -46.65
CA LEU A 17 1.10 10.58 -45.71
C LEU A 17 2.51 11.18 -45.52
N LEU A 18 3.52 10.34 -45.28
CA LEU A 18 4.92 10.78 -45.16
C LEU A 18 5.43 11.43 -46.46
N LEU A 19 5.04 10.90 -47.62
CA LEU A 19 5.37 11.51 -48.91
C LEU A 19 4.67 12.87 -49.10
N LEU A 20 3.41 12.99 -48.68
CA LEU A 20 2.65 14.25 -48.70
C LEU A 20 3.28 15.31 -47.78
N GLU A 21 3.63 14.95 -46.54
CA GLU A 21 4.35 15.84 -45.61
C GLU A 21 5.70 16.29 -46.20
N LEU A 22 6.49 15.36 -46.76
CA LEU A 22 7.76 15.67 -47.41
C LEU A 22 7.58 16.62 -48.61
N VAL A 23 6.54 16.42 -49.43
CA VAL A 23 6.23 17.31 -50.56
C VAL A 23 5.81 18.69 -50.06
N ILE A 24 4.99 18.78 -49.02
CA ILE A 24 4.58 20.04 -48.39
C ILE A 24 5.80 20.79 -47.85
N ASP A 25 6.68 20.13 -47.11
CA ASP A 25 7.90 20.73 -46.57
C ASP A 25 8.84 21.23 -47.67
N ARG A 26 9.01 20.45 -48.75
CA ARG A 26 9.84 20.86 -49.89
C ARG A 26 9.25 22.05 -50.65
N LEU A 27 7.91 22.12 -50.80
CA LEU A 27 7.22 23.26 -51.40
C LEU A 27 7.30 24.51 -50.52
N LEU A 28 7.14 24.37 -49.20
CA LEU A 28 7.28 25.47 -48.24
C LEU A 28 8.72 26.00 -48.20
N PHE A 29 9.71 25.12 -48.20
CA PHE A 29 11.13 25.48 -48.32
C PHE A 29 11.42 26.22 -49.64
N PHE A 30 10.90 25.72 -50.77
CA PHE A 30 11.01 26.40 -52.06
C PHE A 30 10.43 27.81 -52.03
N VAL A 31 9.21 27.99 -51.50
CA VAL A 31 8.57 29.32 -51.36
C VAL A 31 9.38 30.25 -50.45
N GLN A 32 9.97 29.76 -49.36
CA GLN A 32 10.85 30.56 -48.49
C GLN A 32 12.14 30.98 -49.20
N CYS A 33 12.82 30.06 -49.87
CA CYS A 33 14.02 30.35 -50.67
C CYS A 33 13.72 31.33 -51.80
N SER A 34 12.63 31.13 -52.54
CA SER A 34 12.19 32.05 -53.60
C SER A 34 11.81 33.43 -53.06
N SER A 35 11.19 33.53 -51.88
CA SER A 35 10.94 34.84 -51.24
C SER A 35 12.24 35.57 -50.91
N ARG A 36 13.24 34.86 -50.34
CA ARG A 36 14.55 35.46 -50.00
C ARG A 36 15.33 35.85 -51.26
N PHE A 37 15.25 35.07 -52.33
CA PHE A 37 15.81 35.42 -53.64
C PHE A 37 15.16 36.68 -54.24
N MET A 38 13.82 36.77 -54.20
CA MET A 38 13.07 37.94 -54.68
C MET A 38 13.33 39.22 -53.86
N ASP A 39 13.73 39.10 -52.59
CA ASP A 39 14.16 40.24 -51.77
C ASP A 39 15.55 40.78 -52.19
N GLN A 40 16.36 40.00 -52.93
CA GLN A 40 17.66 40.44 -53.48
C GLN A 40 17.55 41.14 -54.84
N ILE A 41 16.38 41.12 -55.49
CA ILE A 41 16.16 41.76 -56.80
C ILE A 41 15.63 43.19 -56.60
N PRO A 42 16.41 44.26 -56.91
CA PRO A 42 16.00 45.64 -56.70
C PRO A 42 15.03 46.12 -57.80
N LEU A 43 13.75 45.72 -57.69
CA LEU A 43 12.68 46.09 -58.64
C LEU A 43 12.25 47.56 -58.57
N THR A 44 12.64 48.26 -57.50
CA THR A 44 12.52 49.73 -57.39
C THR A 44 13.82 50.25 -56.79
N GLY A 45 14.29 51.42 -57.23
CA GLY A 45 15.60 52.00 -56.85
C GLY A 45 15.73 52.49 -55.40
N ARG A 46 15.09 51.80 -54.45
CA ARG A 46 15.14 52.08 -53.02
C ARG A 46 15.64 50.83 -52.32
N ALA A 47 16.86 50.88 -51.79
CA ALA A 47 17.39 49.80 -50.97
C ALA A 47 16.48 49.58 -49.75
N GLN A 48 15.71 48.48 -49.75
CA GLN A 48 15.13 47.96 -48.51
C GLN A 48 16.26 47.39 -47.67
N SER A 49 16.34 47.77 -46.40
CA SER A 49 17.30 47.13 -45.48
C SER A 49 16.97 45.66 -45.32
N ALA A 50 18.00 44.82 -45.34
CA ALA A 50 17.89 43.42 -44.97
C ALA A 50 17.52 43.32 -43.48
N ILE A 51 16.23 43.23 -43.18
CA ILE A 51 15.76 42.87 -41.84
C ILE A 51 15.88 41.35 -41.76
N ASP A 52 16.92 40.87 -41.08
CA ASP A 52 17.13 39.47 -40.76
C ASP A 52 16.14 38.98 -39.68
N SER A 53 14.86 38.93 -40.05
CA SER A 53 13.84 38.23 -39.28
C SER A 53 13.93 36.73 -39.57
N ASN A 54 14.80 36.02 -38.85
CA ASN A 54 14.95 34.55 -38.94
C ASN A 54 13.76 33.75 -38.37
N SER A 55 12.56 34.35 -38.31
CA SER A 55 11.35 33.77 -37.72
C SER A 55 10.04 34.28 -38.35
N SER A 56 10.04 34.63 -39.64
CA SER A 56 8.79 34.90 -40.35
C SER A 56 7.98 33.61 -40.53
N SER A 57 6.75 33.56 -40.02
CA SER A 57 5.87 32.39 -40.17
C SER A 57 5.61 32.03 -41.63
N ILE A 58 5.32 30.74 -41.90
CA ILE A 58 5.07 30.22 -43.26
C ILE A 58 4.05 31.09 -44.02
N GLY A 59 2.94 31.46 -43.40
CA GLY A 59 1.90 32.29 -44.04
C GLY A 59 2.40 33.70 -44.42
N ILE A 60 3.31 34.29 -43.65
CA ILE A 60 3.92 35.59 -43.96
C ILE A 60 4.93 35.43 -45.10
N ALA A 61 5.74 34.38 -45.11
CA ALA A 61 6.68 34.09 -46.21
C ALA A 61 5.93 33.87 -47.54
N THR A 62 4.89 33.04 -47.54
CA THR A 62 4.05 32.79 -48.72
C THR A 62 3.35 34.07 -49.20
N LYS A 63 2.81 34.89 -48.28
CA LYS A 63 2.20 36.19 -48.65
C LYS A 63 3.22 37.17 -49.23
N LYS A 64 4.44 37.25 -48.68
CA LYS A 64 5.54 38.07 -49.22
C LYS A 64 5.93 37.61 -50.62
N TYR A 65 6.15 36.31 -50.82
CA TYR A 65 6.46 35.72 -52.13
C TYR A 65 5.42 36.09 -53.18
N TRP A 66 4.13 35.85 -52.92
CA TRP A 66 3.06 36.20 -53.85
C TRP A 66 2.98 37.71 -54.14
N THR A 67 3.17 38.55 -53.12
CA THR A 67 3.16 40.02 -53.31
C THR A 67 4.33 40.47 -54.19
N LYS A 68 5.53 39.91 -53.98
CA LYS A 68 6.72 40.18 -54.79
C LYS A 68 6.59 39.66 -56.22
N LEU A 69 5.99 38.49 -56.42
CA LEU A 69 5.72 37.91 -57.73
C LEU A 69 4.75 38.79 -58.54
N LEU A 70 3.69 39.31 -57.90
CA LEU A 70 2.77 40.29 -58.51
C LEU A 70 3.46 41.61 -58.85
N GLN A 71 4.34 42.11 -57.98
CA GLN A 71 5.15 43.31 -58.26
C GLN A 71 6.08 43.10 -59.46
N LEU A 72 6.80 41.97 -59.52
CA LEU A 72 7.64 41.59 -60.66
C LEU A 72 6.83 41.50 -61.96
N HIS A 73 5.65 40.87 -61.91
CA HIS A 73 4.77 40.76 -63.08
C HIS A 73 4.30 42.14 -63.58
N SER A 74 3.92 43.04 -62.66
CA SER A 74 3.56 44.43 -62.99
C SER A 74 4.74 45.20 -63.59
N SER A 75 5.94 45.09 -63.01
CA SER A 75 7.16 45.70 -63.55
C SER A 75 7.54 45.16 -64.93
N TYR A 76 7.39 43.85 -65.15
CA TYR A 76 7.58 43.22 -66.46
C TYR A 76 6.57 43.73 -67.49
N GLN A 77 5.29 43.86 -67.12
CA GLN A 77 4.25 44.41 -67.98
C GLN A 77 4.52 45.87 -68.35
N GLN A 78 5.00 46.68 -67.39
CA GLN A 78 5.42 48.06 -67.63
C GLN A 78 6.64 48.15 -68.57
N LEU A 79 7.68 47.35 -68.33
CA LEU A 79 8.83 47.27 -69.24
C LEU A 79 8.41 46.81 -70.65
N GLN A 80 7.41 45.94 -70.77
CA GLN A 80 6.87 45.51 -72.06
C GLN A 80 6.07 46.61 -72.76
N SER A 81 5.35 47.47 -72.03
CA SER A 81 4.73 48.67 -72.63
C SER A 81 5.76 49.74 -73.01
N ASP A 82 6.79 49.93 -72.19
CA ASP A 82 7.85 50.92 -72.44
C ASP A 82 8.70 50.50 -73.64
N ALA A 83 9.04 49.22 -73.77
CA ALA A 83 9.73 48.69 -74.96
C ALA A 83 8.90 48.84 -76.24
N LYS A 84 7.57 48.66 -76.16
CA LYS A 84 6.66 48.91 -77.30
C LYS A 84 6.62 50.41 -77.64
N SER A 85 6.47 51.27 -76.64
CA SER A 85 6.50 52.74 -76.77
C SER A 85 7.80 53.23 -77.42
N GLN A 86 8.95 52.78 -76.93
CA GLN A 86 10.26 53.07 -77.50
C GLN A 86 10.40 52.52 -78.92
N SER A 87 9.88 51.33 -79.22
CA SER A 87 9.88 50.79 -80.60
C SER A 87 9.05 51.66 -81.55
N THR A 88 7.89 52.18 -81.13
CA THR A 88 7.11 53.14 -81.93
C THR A 88 7.89 54.44 -82.13
N LYS A 89 8.48 54.98 -81.07
CA LYS A 89 9.24 56.24 -81.10
C LYS A 89 10.53 56.15 -81.94
N ILE A 90 11.16 54.98 -81.97
CA ILE A 90 12.29 54.68 -82.86
C ILE A 90 11.81 54.66 -84.32
N LYS A 91 10.64 54.08 -84.62
CA LYS A 91 10.06 54.12 -85.98
C LYS A 91 9.70 55.53 -86.42
N GLU A 92 9.14 56.35 -85.52
CA GLU A 92 8.86 57.77 -85.78
C GLU A 92 10.16 58.55 -86.07
N LEU A 93 11.21 58.36 -85.27
CA LEU A 93 12.52 58.96 -85.50
C LEU A 93 13.20 58.45 -86.77
N GLN A 94 13.01 57.18 -87.15
CA GLN A 94 13.50 56.63 -88.41
C GLN A 94 12.77 57.24 -89.61
N ALA A 95 11.44 57.36 -89.57
CA ALA A 95 10.66 58.01 -90.61
C ALA A 95 11.05 59.49 -90.79
N PHE A 96 11.24 60.23 -89.68
CA PHE A 96 11.71 61.62 -89.72
C PHE A 96 13.14 61.75 -90.31
N ASN A 97 14.00 60.74 -90.08
CA ASN A 97 15.35 60.71 -90.64
C ASN A 97 15.35 60.35 -92.15
N GLU A 98 14.44 59.48 -92.59
CA GLU A 98 14.19 59.23 -94.02
C GLU A 98 13.59 60.47 -94.71
N GLU A 99 12.72 61.23 -94.06
CA GLU A 99 12.17 62.51 -94.56
C GLU A 99 13.29 63.56 -94.72
N LEU A 100 14.14 63.73 -93.70
CA LEU A 100 15.35 64.59 -93.76
C LEU A 100 16.35 64.14 -94.84
N GLN A 101 16.55 62.85 -95.06
CA GLN A 101 17.40 62.34 -96.14
C GLN A 101 16.79 62.59 -97.53
N ASN A 102 15.46 62.56 -97.65
CA ASN A 102 14.76 62.93 -98.88
C ASN A 102 14.86 64.44 -99.17
N GLU A 103 14.73 65.31 -98.17
CA GLU A 103 14.96 66.76 -98.33
C GLU A 103 16.42 67.06 -98.73
N LEU A 104 17.39 66.42 -98.07
CA LEU A 104 18.81 66.53 -98.44
C LEU A 104 19.08 66.03 -99.87
N SER A 105 18.38 64.99 -100.33
CA SER A 105 18.50 64.46 -101.69
C SER A 105 17.91 65.40 -102.74
N GLN A 106 16.83 66.14 -102.43
CA GLN A 106 16.31 67.20 -103.30
C GLN A 106 17.28 68.38 -103.38
N TYR A 107 17.93 68.76 -102.28
CA TYR A 107 18.96 69.82 -102.28
C TYR A 107 20.20 69.45 -103.12
N HIS A 108 20.60 68.18 -103.16
CA HIS A 108 21.79 67.73 -103.90
C HIS A 108 21.60 67.62 -105.42
N GLN A 109 20.38 67.74 -105.96
CA GLN A 109 20.16 67.82 -107.42
C GLN A 109 20.30 69.26 -107.98
N GLY A 110 20.42 70.29 -107.13
CA GLY A 110 20.41 71.69 -107.54
C GLY A 110 21.76 72.32 -107.92
N VAL A 111 22.90 71.64 -107.70
CA VAL A 111 24.24 72.29 -107.76
C VAL A 111 25.24 71.53 -108.64
N THR A 112 25.00 71.51 -109.95
CA THR A 112 26.07 71.34 -110.96
C THR A 112 25.69 71.97 -112.29
N GLN A 113 26.09 73.24 -112.51
CA GLN A 113 26.67 73.73 -113.78
C GLN A 113 27.05 75.23 -113.68
N ILE A 114 28.28 75.54 -114.07
CA ILE A 114 28.83 76.90 -114.28
C ILE A 114 28.86 77.13 -115.80
N PRO A 115 28.48 78.31 -116.32
CA PRO A 115 29.47 79.13 -117.02
C PRO A 115 29.29 80.67 -116.90
N THR A 116 30.39 81.32 -116.47
CA THR A 116 31.00 82.58 -117.01
C THR A 116 30.19 83.82 -117.44
N ASP A 117 30.77 84.97 -117.04
CA ASP A 117 30.82 86.28 -117.74
C ASP A 117 29.53 87.08 -118.01
N SER A 118 29.43 88.28 -117.40
CA SER A 118 29.84 89.55 -118.04
C SER A 118 29.23 90.79 -117.37
N ALA A 119 29.89 91.93 -117.56
CA ALA A 119 29.66 93.22 -116.94
C ALA A 119 28.31 93.92 -117.24
N HIS A 120 27.79 94.66 -116.26
CA HIS A 120 27.41 96.10 -116.32
C HIS A 120 26.87 96.51 -114.92
N GLY A 121 27.06 97.73 -114.39
CA GLY A 121 27.73 98.90 -114.96
C GLY A 121 26.91 100.19 -114.85
N THR A 122 26.53 100.65 -113.65
CA THR A 122 25.95 102.00 -113.46
C THR A 122 26.35 102.65 -112.15
N ARG A 123 26.93 103.86 -112.25
CA ARG A 123 27.04 104.83 -111.15
C ARG A 123 25.65 105.33 -110.77
N SER A 124 25.42 105.59 -109.49
CA SER A 124 24.53 106.68 -109.07
C SER A 124 25.25 107.53 -108.02
N ARG A 125 24.97 108.84 -108.02
CA ARG A 125 25.79 109.91 -107.45
C ARG A 125 24.92 110.74 -106.51
N ASN A 126 25.23 110.81 -105.22
CA ASN A 126 24.52 111.65 -104.24
C ASN A 126 25.45 112.16 -103.13
N GLY A 127 25.22 113.39 -102.67
CA GLY A 127 25.93 114.06 -101.58
C GLY A 127 27.28 114.69 -102.00
N SER A 128 27.62 115.93 -101.64
CA SER A 128 27.17 116.70 -100.47
C SER A 128 27.18 118.22 -100.69
N ILE A 129 26.42 118.91 -99.85
CA ILE A 129 26.36 120.38 -99.71
C ILE A 129 27.36 120.79 -98.63
N LEU A 130 28.08 121.90 -98.82
CA LEU A 130 28.95 122.51 -97.79
C LEU A 130 28.78 124.04 -97.74
N PRO A 131 28.49 124.58 -96.55
CA PRO A 131 28.85 125.93 -96.14
C PRO A 131 29.71 125.89 -94.84
N PRO A 132 30.06 127.02 -94.20
CA PRO A 132 31.03 128.02 -94.63
C PRO A 132 32.15 128.19 -93.56
N ILE A 133 32.71 129.41 -93.40
CA ILE A 133 33.71 129.84 -92.37
C ILE A 133 35.16 129.55 -92.81
N SER A 134 35.97 130.48 -93.34
CA SER A 134 36.47 131.78 -92.82
C SER A 134 37.55 131.67 -91.74
N GLN A 135 38.81 132.02 -92.04
CA GLN A 135 39.51 133.21 -91.51
C GLN A 135 41.04 133.28 -91.76
N THR A 136 41.51 134.51 -92.00
CA THR A 136 42.83 135.12 -91.63
C THR A 136 44.16 134.66 -92.28
N GLY A 137 45.10 135.61 -92.43
CA GLY A 137 46.47 135.42 -92.93
C GLY A 137 46.65 135.88 -94.38
N THR A 138 46.50 137.15 -94.76
CA THR A 138 47.52 138.21 -94.66
C THR A 138 48.97 137.75 -94.86
N ASP A 139 49.64 138.39 -95.81
CA ASP A 139 51.07 138.39 -96.09
C ASP A 139 51.73 137.05 -96.46
N THR A 140 51.90 136.85 -97.78
CA THR A 140 53.25 137.10 -98.32
C THR A 140 53.24 137.31 -99.84
N SER A 141 53.95 138.35 -100.25
CA SER A 141 54.69 138.47 -101.51
C SER A 141 54.02 137.97 -102.79
N ILE A 142 53.69 138.93 -103.66
CA ILE A 142 53.93 138.78 -105.10
C ILE A 142 55.31 138.15 -105.26
N ALA A 143 55.41 137.01 -105.94
CA ALA A 143 56.69 136.39 -106.21
C ALA A 143 57.53 137.35 -107.06
N LYS A 144 58.47 138.06 -106.42
CA LYS A 144 59.49 138.80 -107.14
C LYS A 144 60.34 137.76 -107.86
N ASP A 145 60.35 137.81 -109.19
CA ASP A 145 61.23 137.00 -110.03
C ASP A 145 62.69 137.36 -109.77
N ASN A 146 63.25 136.86 -108.66
CA ASN A 146 64.69 136.79 -108.40
C ASN A 146 65.30 135.59 -109.14
N SER A 147 64.84 135.38 -110.37
CA SER A 147 65.33 134.41 -111.33
C SER A 147 65.87 135.18 -112.52
N ASN A 148 67.09 135.71 -112.38
CA ASN A 148 67.88 136.15 -113.53
C ASN A 148 68.32 134.90 -114.32
N LYS A 149 67.37 134.31 -115.04
CA LYS A 149 67.56 133.21 -115.96
C LYS A 149 67.10 133.71 -117.32
N SER A 150 68.01 133.63 -118.28
CA SER A 150 67.76 133.92 -119.69
C SER A 150 66.45 133.30 -120.15
N SER A 151 65.54 134.12 -120.67
CA SER A 151 64.37 133.66 -121.42
C SER A 151 64.82 132.66 -122.47
N GLN A 152 64.25 131.46 -122.45
CA GLN A 152 64.73 130.30 -123.20
C GLN A 152 64.76 130.63 -124.71
N THR A 153 65.96 130.68 -125.28
CA THR A 153 66.17 130.91 -126.73
C THR A 153 65.73 129.67 -127.51
N LEU A 154 65.46 129.83 -128.82
CA LEU A 154 65.10 128.71 -129.71
C LEU A 154 66.10 127.53 -129.64
N GLU A 155 67.38 127.82 -129.39
CA GLU A 155 68.47 126.84 -129.23
C GLU A 155 68.43 126.08 -127.90
N THR A 156 67.82 126.65 -126.86
CA THR A 156 67.73 126.04 -125.51
C THR A 156 66.34 125.48 -125.18
N ALA A 157 65.34 125.73 -126.02
CA ALA A 157 63.93 125.30 -125.84
C ALA A 157 63.75 123.78 -125.69
N PHE A 158 64.65 122.98 -126.28
CA PHE A 158 64.58 121.51 -126.27
C PHE A 158 65.50 120.85 -125.23
N VAL A 159 66.28 121.64 -124.47
CA VAL A 159 67.13 121.12 -123.39
C VAL A 159 66.36 121.22 -122.07
N PRO A 160 66.17 120.13 -121.31
CA PRO A 160 65.42 120.21 -120.07
C PRO A 160 66.17 120.97 -118.98
N CYS A 161 65.45 121.83 -118.23
CA CYS A 161 66.07 122.60 -117.17
C CYS A 161 66.36 121.76 -115.91
N GLU A 162 67.37 122.17 -115.15
CA GLU A 162 67.83 121.48 -113.93
C GLU A 162 66.71 121.25 -112.90
N SER A 163 65.78 122.20 -112.77
CA SER A 163 64.62 122.08 -111.87
C SER A 163 63.73 120.90 -112.26
N CYS A 164 63.41 120.76 -113.55
CA CYS A 164 62.62 119.63 -114.05
C CYS A 164 63.35 118.30 -113.83
N HIS A 165 64.69 118.26 -113.95
CA HIS A 165 65.48 117.06 -113.73
C HIS A 165 65.42 116.60 -112.26
N LYS A 166 65.55 117.54 -111.32
CA LYS A 166 65.38 117.28 -109.87
C LYS A 166 63.96 116.77 -109.57
N VAL A 167 62.94 117.35 -110.19
CA VAL A 167 61.54 116.90 -110.06
C VAL A 167 61.36 115.47 -110.58
N GLN A 168 61.83 115.14 -111.80
CA GLN A 168 61.71 113.77 -112.34
C GLN A 168 62.46 112.73 -111.48
N ASN A 169 63.62 113.07 -110.92
CA ASN A 169 64.34 112.16 -110.02
C ASN A 169 63.63 111.99 -108.67
N CYS A 170 62.97 113.03 -108.15
CA CYS A 170 62.08 112.90 -106.99
C CYS A 170 60.92 111.94 -107.29
N PHE A 171 60.23 112.09 -108.42
CA PHE A 171 59.17 111.18 -108.87
C PHE A 171 59.63 109.71 -108.97
N ARG A 172 60.86 109.46 -109.46
CA ARG A 172 61.48 108.13 -109.50
C ARG A 172 61.69 107.56 -108.10
N SER A 173 62.27 108.35 -107.18
CA SER A 173 62.50 107.93 -105.79
C SER A 173 61.19 107.64 -105.05
N VAL A 174 60.19 108.50 -105.18
CA VAL A 174 58.86 108.30 -104.57
C VAL A 174 58.19 107.04 -105.12
N ALA A 175 58.30 106.78 -106.44
CA ALA A 175 57.77 105.55 -107.03
C ALA A 175 58.49 104.28 -106.54
N ASP A 176 59.79 104.33 -106.26
CA ASP A 176 60.53 103.19 -105.67
C ASP A 176 60.05 102.92 -104.25
N SER A 177 59.89 103.95 -103.42
CA SER A 177 59.29 103.83 -102.08
C SER A 177 57.88 103.26 -102.13
N MET A 178 57.02 103.79 -103.02
CA MET A 178 55.64 103.32 -103.20
C MET A 178 55.59 101.85 -103.65
N THR A 179 56.43 101.47 -104.62
CA THR A 179 56.56 100.11 -105.12
C THR A 179 56.98 99.16 -103.99
N GLN A 180 57.90 99.58 -103.13
CA GLN A 180 58.37 98.78 -102.01
C GLN A 180 57.30 98.64 -100.91
N VAL A 181 56.56 99.70 -100.58
CA VAL A 181 55.40 99.61 -99.65
C VAL A 181 54.37 98.61 -100.18
N CYS A 182 53.97 98.75 -101.45
CA CYS A 182 53.03 97.82 -102.08
C CYS A 182 53.54 96.37 -102.03
N LYS A 183 54.83 96.15 -102.33
CA LYS A 183 55.46 94.82 -102.29
C LYS A 183 55.49 94.23 -100.87
N VAL A 184 55.80 95.01 -99.85
CA VAL A 184 55.85 94.55 -98.44
C VAL A 184 54.45 94.21 -97.93
N GLN A 185 53.43 94.99 -98.31
CA GLN A 185 52.03 94.74 -97.95
C GLN A 185 51.31 93.74 -98.89
N GLY A 186 52.03 93.13 -99.84
CA GLY A 186 51.47 92.14 -100.78
C GLY A 186 50.46 92.69 -101.81
N ILE A 187 50.32 94.01 -101.94
CA ILE A 187 49.34 94.65 -102.84
C ILE A 187 49.94 95.01 -104.22
N PRO A 188 49.15 94.99 -105.31
CA PRO A 188 49.68 95.30 -106.65
C PRO A 188 50.05 96.78 -106.82
N SER A 189 51.24 97.04 -107.37
CA SER A 189 51.67 98.40 -107.75
C SER A 189 51.44 98.70 -109.25
N ALA A 190 50.69 99.76 -109.49
CA ALA A 190 50.46 100.40 -110.77
C ALA A 190 51.70 101.16 -111.25
N ILE A 191 52.38 101.91 -110.37
CA ILE A 191 53.58 102.65 -110.78
C ILE A 191 54.73 101.72 -111.14
N ALA A 192 54.89 100.59 -110.45
CA ALA A 192 55.84 99.54 -110.82
C ALA A 192 55.55 98.91 -112.18
N LYS A 193 54.27 98.83 -112.58
CA LYS A 193 53.86 98.36 -113.92
C LYS A 193 54.17 99.41 -114.99
N PHE A 194 53.87 100.67 -114.74
CA PHE A 194 54.15 101.75 -115.70
C PHE A 194 55.64 102.03 -115.88
N ARG A 195 56.43 102.02 -114.80
CA ARG A 195 57.90 102.16 -114.85
C ARG A 195 58.59 101.11 -115.71
N LYS A 196 58.05 99.90 -115.83
CA LYS A 196 58.53 98.87 -116.77
C LYS A 196 58.35 99.26 -118.24
N GLN A 197 57.35 100.08 -118.56
CA GLN A 197 57.08 100.58 -119.91
C GLN A 197 58.01 101.74 -120.30
N LEU A 198 58.49 102.52 -119.32
CA LEU A 198 59.41 103.65 -119.51
C LEU A 198 60.91 103.27 -119.33
N LYS A 199 61.25 101.98 -119.41
CA LYS A 199 62.61 101.49 -119.16
C LYS A 199 63.56 101.94 -120.27
N GLY A 200 64.64 102.62 -119.90
CA GLY A 200 65.63 103.16 -120.84
C GLY A 200 65.33 104.58 -121.35
N ILE A 201 64.34 105.26 -120.76
CA ILE A 201 64.03 106.66 -121.07
C ILE A 201 64.58 107.56 -119.95
N ASP A 202 65.63 108.33 -120.26
CA ASP A 202 66.28 109.24 -119.32
C ASP A 202 65.43 110.48 -119.01
N TRP A 203 64.61 110.92 -119.97
CA TRP A 203 63.75 112.11 -119.85
C TRP A 203 62.28 111.82 -120.16
N TYR A 204 61.40 112.06 -119.20
CA TYR A 204 59.96 111.87 -119.35
C TYR A 204 59.29 113.08 -120.02
N SER A 205 58.36 112.82 -120.95
CA SER A 205 57.50 113.87 -121.51
C SER A 205 56.48 114.37 -120.47
N ALA A 206 55.84 115.51 -120.75
CA ALA A 206 54.74 116.00 -119.90
C ALA A 206 53.60 114.96 -119.77
N ASN A 207 53.33 114.20 -120.83
CA ASN A 207 52.33 113.13 -120.83
C ASN A 207 52.75 111.94 -119.96
N ASP A 208 54.04 111.59 -119.97
CA ASP A 208 54.58 110.52 -119.12
C ASP A 208 54.51 110.91 -117.64
N ILE A 209 54.84 112.16 -117.30
CA ILE A 209 54.72 112.68 -115.92
C ILE A 209 53.24 112.72 -115.49
N ALA A 210 52.34 113.20 -116.35
CA ALA A 210 50.90 113.22 -116.05
C ALA A 210 50.37 111.80 -115.78
N ARG A 211 50.75 110.82 -116.60
CA ARG A 211 50.39 109.41 -116.40
C ARG A 211 51.07 108.80 -115.17
N TRP A 212 52.31 109.20 -114.88
CA TRP A 212 53.05 108.77 -113.69
C TRP A 212 52.32 109.18 -112.41
N SER A 213 51.85 110.43 -112.33
CA SER A 213 51.05 110.91 -111.21
C SER A 213 49.76 110.09 -111.03
N VAL A 214 49.04 109.78 -112.12
CA VAL A 214 47.82 108.95 -112.06
C VAL A 214 48.11 107.51 -111.61
N GLU A 215 49.21 106.89 -112.04
CA GLU A 215 49.58 105.54 -111.59
C GLU A 215 50.16 105.53 -110.16
N GLN A 216 50.72 106.64 -109.67
CA GLN A 216 51.07 106.83 -108.26
C GLN A 216 49.83 107.03 -107.38
N GLU A 217 48.86 107.82 -107.83
CA GLU A 217 47.59 108.05 -107.13
C GLU A 217 46.83 106.74 -106.91
N LYS A 218 46.73 105.88 -107.93
CA LYS A 218 46.15 104.53 -107.81
C LYS A 218 46.83 103.65 -106.76
N ASP A 219 48.13 103.80 -106.55
CA ASP A 219 48.86 103.04 -105.53
C ASP A 219 48.64 103.63 -104.13
N LEU A 220 48.56 104.95 -103.99
CA LEU A 220 48.13 105.60 -102.75
C LEU A 220 46.70 105.21 -102.36
N GLU A 221 45.76 105.19 -103.32
CA GLU A 221 44.39 104.72 -103.09
C GLU A 221 44.35 103.28 -102.58
N ARG A 222 45.16 102.37 -103.17
CA ARG A 222 45.25 100.97 -102.71
C ARG A 222 45.87 100.85 -101.33
N ILE A 223 46.95 101.58 -101.04
CA ILE A 223 47.59 101.61 -99.73
C ILE A 223 46.60 102.12 -98.68
N ASN A 224 45.94 103.26 -98.94
CA ASN A 224 44.97 103.86 -98.03
C ASN A 224 43.79 102.92 -97.79
N LYS A 225 43.25 102.28 -98.84
CA LYS A 225 42.19 101.28 -98.68
C LYS A 225 42.66 100.12 -97.80
N HIS A 226 43.82 99.53 -98.09
CA HIS A 226 44.34 98.41 -97.31
C HIS A 226 44.58 98.78 -95.83
N LEU A 227 45.08 99.99 -95.56
CA LEU A 227 45.22 100.51 -94.19
C LEU A 227 43.86 100.70 -93.51
N SER A 228 42.85 101.23 -94.22
CA SER A 228 41.48 101.33 -93.69
C SER A 228 40.85 99.97 -93.41
N ASP A 229 41.01 99.01 -94.33
CA ASP A 229 40.53 97.63 -94.18
C ASP A 229 41.20 96.96 -92.95
N LEU A 230 42.53 97.12 -92.78
CA LEU A 230 43.25 96.64 -91.59
C LEU A 230 42.77 97.32 -90.31
N MET A 231 42.66 98.66 -90.30
CA MET A 231 42.16 99.39 -89.12
C MET A 231 40.75 98.95 -88.71
N ALA A 232 39.87 98.67 -89.67
CA ALA A 232 38.53 98.17 -89.41
C ALA A 232 38.51 96.77 -88.74
N THR A 233 39.57 95.96 -88.87
CA THR A 233 39.68 94.66 -88.18
C THR A 233 40.21 94.76 -86.75
N ILE A 234 40.85 95.87 -86.36
CA ILE A 234 41.52 95.99 -85.06
C ILE A 234 40.51 95.98 -83.90
N ASP A 235 39.42 96.73 -84.01
CA ASP A 235 38.47 96.88 -82.91
C ASP A 235 37.62 95.62 -82.67
N PRO A 236 37.09 94.91 -83.70
CA PRO A 236 36.49 93.59 -83.54
C PRO A 236 37.42 92.58 -82.84
N LEU A 237 38.70 92.53 -83.20
CA LEU A 237 39.66 91.62 -82.56
C LEU A 237 39.94 92.00 -81.09
N LYS A 238 39.89 93.28 -80.72
CA LYS A 238 39.95 93.71 -79.31
C LYS A 238 38.70 93.30 -78.54
N GLU A 239 37.51 93.42 -79.15
CA GLU A 239 36.24 92.99 -78.53
C GLU A 239 36.18 91.48 -78.33
N GLU A 240 36.60 90.69 -79.31
CA GLU A 240 36.76 89.23 -79.20
C GLU A 240 37.76 88.86 -78.09
N LEU A 241 38.93 89.52 -78.04
CA LEU A 241 39.93 89.29 -77.01
C LEU A 241 39.43 89.64 -75.61
N ALA A 242 38.74 90.78 -75.44
CA ALA A 242 38.15 91.17 -74.16
C ALA A 242 37.04 90.20 -73.72
N SER A 243 36.24 89.71 -74.66
CA SER A 243 35.21 88.69 -74.43
C SER A 243 35.83 87.35 -74.03
N ALA A 244 36.91 86.92 -74.70
CA ALA A 244 37.65 85.72 -74.38
C ALA A 244 38.30 85.78 -72.99
N ILE A 245 38.95 86.90 -72.63
CA ILE A 245 39.51 87.13 -71.29
C ILE A 245 38.42 87.06 -70.22
N THR A 246 37.26 87.69 -70.46
CA THR A 246 36.11 87.65 -69.54
C THR A 246 35.57 86.23 -69.38
N SER A 247 35.49 85.46 -70.47
CA SER A 247 35.08 84.06 -70.46
C SER A 247 36.06 83.18 -69.67
N CYS A 248 37.37 83.33 -69.88
CA CYS A 248 38.41 82.63 -69.12
C CYS A 248 38.30 82.91 -67.62
N ARG A 249 38.20 84.19 -67.22
CA ARG A 249 38.04 84.58 -65.81
C ARG A 249 36.80 83.94 -65.17
N ASN A 250 35.68 83.92 -65.89
CA ASN A 250 34.44 83.30 -65.41
C ASN A 250 34.55 81.76 -65.30
N LEU A 251 35.34 81.11 -66.17
CA LEU A 251 35.62 79.68 -66.08
C LEU A 251 36.56 79.34 -64.93
N GLU A 252 37.60 80.15 -64.71
CA GLU A 252 38.49 80.04 -63.54
C GLU A 252 37.72 80.17 -62.23
N GLU A 253 36.85 81.18 -62.12
CA GLU A 253 35.97 81.40 -60.96
C GLU A 253 35.10 80.16 -60.69
N ARG A 254 34.42 79.62 -61.70
CA ARG A 254 33.62 78.39 -61.59
C ARG A 254 34.44 77.13 -61.25
N VAL A 255 35.67 77.03 -61.71
CA VAL A 255 36.57 75.93 -61.33
C VAL A 255 36.95 76.04 -59.85
N THR A 256 37.26 77.25 -59.36
CA THR A 256 37.56 77.45 -57.93
C THR A 256 36.36 77.19 -57.02
N GLU A 257 35.15 77.58 -57.45
CA GLU A 257 33.90 77.28 -56.76
C GLU A 257 33.64 75.76 -56.69
N CYS A 258 33.73 75.07 -57.84
CA CYS A 258 33.54 73.61 -57.91
C CYS A 258 34.57 72.84 -57.06
N LEU A 259 35.84 73.26 -57.06
CA LEU A 259 36.86 72.67 -56.17
C LEU A 259 36.53 72.88 -54.69
N HIS A 260 36.04 74.07 -54.31
CA HIS A 260 35.60 74.34 -52.95
C HIS A 260 34.40 73.48 -52.54
N GLU A 261 33.40 73.32 -53.41
CA GLU A 261 32.26 72.43 -53.17
C GLU A 261 32.69 70.97 -52.97
N VAL A 262 33.61 70.47 -53.81
CA VAL A 262 34.17 69.10 -53.68
C VAL A 262 34.90 68.91 -52.36
N ASP A 263 35.72 69.86 -51.92
CA ASP A 263 36.40 69.79 -50.63
C ASP A 263 35.41 69.85 -49.45
N VAL A 264 34.40 70.71 -49.53
CA VAL A 264 33.33 70.80 -48.52
C VAL A 264 32.54 69.50 -48.44
N GLU A 265 32.17 68.88 -49.57
CA GLU A 265 31.44 67.62 -49.59
C GLU A 265 32.29 66.45 -49.09
N LYS A 266 33.56 66.38 -49.48
CA LYS A 266 34.54 65.42 -48.94
C LYS A 266 34.68 65.53 -47.42
N GLN A 267 34.69 66.74 -46.87
CA GLN A 267 34.73 66.98 -45.42
C GLN A 267 33.41 66.59 -44.72
N LYS A 268 32.25 66.74 -45.38
CA LYS A 268 30.98 66.19 -44.85
C LYS A 268 31.00 64.67 -44.87
N GLN A 269 31.47 64.06 -45.94
CA GLN A 269 31.53 62.61 -46.12
C GLN A 269 32.44 61.97 -45.07
N LEU A 270 33.66 62.47 -44.87
CA LEU A 270 34.55 62.01 -43.79
C LEU A 270 33.91 62.10 -42.39
N LYS A 271 33.17 63.18 -42.09
CA LYS A 271 32.45 63.33 -40.82
C LYS A 271 31.22 62.42 -40.70
N ALA A 272 30.60 62.03 -41.83
CA ALA A 272 29.51 61.06 -41.86
C ALA A 272 30.06 59.64 -41.65
N ASP A 273 31.15 59.29 -42.33
CA ASP A 273 31.85 58.02 -42.22
C ASP A 273 32.40 57.81 -40.80
N GLU A 274 33.06 58.80 -40.20
CA GLU A 274 33.52 58.75 -38.81
C GLU A 274 32.36 58.50 -37.83
N LYS A 275 31.24 59.22 -37.99
CA LYS A 275 30.03 59.01 -37.17
C LYS A 275 29.44 57.62 -37.38
N HIS A 276 29.42 57.13 -38.62
CA HIS A 276 28.92 55.80 -38.94
C HIS A 276 29.81 54.72 -38.32
N THR A 277 31.13 54.78 -38.50
CA THR A 277 32.12 53.88 -37.90
C THR A 277 32.03 53.87 -36.38
N ASN A 278 31.94 55.04 -35.73
CA ASN A 278 31.78 55.15 -34.28
C ASN A 278 30.44 54.56 -33.80
N THR A 279 29.35 54.77 -34.55
CA THR A 279 28.04 54.19 -34.24
C THR A 279 28.06 52.68 -34.39
N MET A 280 28.64 52.15 -35.48
CA MET A 280 28.78 50.72 -35.72
C MET A 280 29.65 50.05 -34.65
N SER A 281 30.78 50.64 -34.28
CA SER A 281 31.64 50.18 -33.17
C SER A 281 30.89 50.15 -31.83
N ALA A 282 30.08 51.17 -31.54
CA ALA A 282 29.26 51.21 -30.33
C ALA A 282 28.08 50.22 -30.36
N VAL A 283 27.60 49.82 -31.54
CA VAL A 283 26.55 48.79 -31.70
C VAL A 283 27.15 47.39 -31.60
N THR A 284 28.29 47.12 -32.25
CA THR A 284 28.97 45.82 -32.17
C THR A 284 29.40 45.52 -30.74
N LYS A 285 29.99 46.49 -30.04
CA LYS A 285 30.37 46.31 -28.62
C LYS A 285 29.16 45.97 -27.73
N ARG A 286 28.04 46.69 -27.88
CA ARG A 286 26.80 46.36 -27.14
C ARG A 286 26.24 44.98 -27.50
N HIS A 287 26.35 44.58 -28.77
CA HIS A 287 25.93 43.25 -29.21
C HIS A 287 26.78 42.15 -28.55
N GLU A 288 28.10 42.33 -28.47
CA GLU A 288 29.02 41.42 -27.77
C GLU A 288 28.74 41.37 -26.25
N GLU A 289 28.50 42.51 -25.61
CA GLU A 289 28.09 42.60 -24.20
C GLU A 289 26.78 41.82 -23.94
N VAL A 290 25.75 42.02 -24.76
CA VAL A 290 24.46 41.30 -24.66
C VAL A 290 24.63 39.81 -24.96
N LYS A 291 25.45 39.44 -25.95
CA LYS A 291 25.74 38.05 -26.29
C LYS A 291 26.40 37.31 -25.12
N HIS A 292 27.41 37.90 -24.50
CA HIS A 292 28.07 37.32 -23.32
C HIS A 292 27.16 37.23 -22.09
N GLN A 293 26.26 38.20 -21.89
CA GLN A 293 25.23 38.11 -20.86
C GLN A 293 24.29 36.92 -21.12
N LEU A 294 23.79 36.77 -22.35
CA LEU A 294 22.90 35.68 -22.74
C LEU A 294 23.59 34.30 -22.64
N GLU A 295 24.87 34.20 -22.99
CA GLU A 295 25.69 33.00 -22.81
C GLU A 295 25.85 32.63 -21.33
N SER A 296 26.11 33.63 -20.46
CA SER A 296 26.20 33.44 -19.00
C SER A 296 24.87 32.99 -18.40
N GLU A 297 23.76 33.60 -18.80
CA GLU A 297 22.41 33.22 -18.36
C GLU A 297 22.01 31.82 -18.87
N SER A 298 22.32 31.50 -20.13
CA SER A 298 22.11 30.17 -20.70
C SER A 298 22.85 29.09 -19.92
N LEU A 299 24.11 29.35 -19.53
CA LEU A 299 24.89 28.43 -18.71
C LEU A 299 24.30 28.26 -17.30
N LYS A 300 23.91 29.37 -16.63
CA LYS A 300 23.25 29.33 -15.32
C LYS A 300 21.95 28.52 -15.37
N LEU A 301 21.09 28.79 -16.37
CA LEU A 301 19.83 28.07 -16.58
C LEU A 301 20.05 26.58 -16.88
N ARG A 302 21.11 26.21 -17.61
CA ARG A 302 21.48 24.80 -17.85
C ARG A 302 21.87 24.10 -16.55
N ILE A 303 22.66 24.75 -15.70
CA ILE A 303 23.09 24.21 -14.40
C ILE A 303 21.90 24.06 -13.45
N THR A 304 21.06 25.10 -13.31
CA THR A 304 19.89 25.02 -12.43
C THR A 304 18.86 24.01 -12.92
N LYS A 305 18.64 23.90 -14.24
CA LYS A 305 17.84 22.83 -14.83
C LYS A 305 18.36 21.45 -14.42
N GLN A 306 19.65 21.17 -14.61
CA GLN A 306 20.25 19.88 -14.27
C GLN A 306 20.14 19.56 -12.77
N GLN A 307 20.31 20.56 -11.89
CA GLN A 307 20.11 20.41 -10.44
C GLN A 307 18.65 20.09 -10.08
N LEU A 308 17.67 20.70 -10.76
CA LEU A 308 16.25 20.41 -10.56
C LEU A 308 15.88 19.01 -11.08
N GLU A 309 16.42 18.60 -12.23
CA GLU A 309 16.26 17.24 -12.77
C GLU A 309 16.84 16.18 -11.83
N GLN A 310 18.02 16.42 -11.24
CA GLN A 310 18.62 15.55 -10.22
C GLN A 310 17.73 15.43 -8.98
N LYS A 311 17.28 16.55 -8.40
CA LYS A 311 16.38 16.57 -7.23
C LYS A 311 15.05 15.87 -7.52
N LEU A 312 14.48 16.09 -8.70
CA LEU A 312 13.24 15.41 -9.12
C LEU A 312 13.45 13.89 -9.21
N GLN A 313 14.61 13.43 -9.72
CA GLN A 313 14.94 12.01 -9.76
C GLN A 313 15.22 11.42 -8.37
N GLU A 314 15.79 12.20 -7.44
CA GLU A 314 15.97 11.81 -6.04
C GLU A 314 14.61 11.64 -5.34
N THR A 315 13.74 12.66 -5.38
CA THR A 315 12.39 12.58 -4.79
C THR A 315 11.52 11.49 -5.42
N LYS A 316 11.74 11.14 -6.69
CA LYS A 316 11.04 10.01 -7.35
C LYS A 316 11.47 8.66 -6.76
N ARG A 317 12.77 8.46 -6.51
CA ARG A 317 13.27 7.24 -5.84
C ARG A 317 12.78 7.15 -4.40
N ASP A 318 12.77 8.26 -3.68
CA ASP A 318 12.22 8.31 -2.32
C ASP A 318 10.73 7.93 -2.30
N LEU A 319 9.95 8.44 -3.27
CA LEU A 319 8.54 8.08 -3.39
C LEU A 319 8.34 6.59 -3.75
N GLU A 320 9.14 6.04 -4.66
CA GLU A 320 9.14 4.61 -5.01
C GLU A 320 9.47 3.73 -3.79
N LEU A 321 10.45 4.14 -2.96
CA LEU A 321 10.79 3.47 -1.71
C LEU A 321 9.66 3.55 -0.67
N GLN A 322 8.97 4.69 -0.55
CA GLN A 322 7.82 4.83 0.35
C GLN A 322 6.62 4.00 -0.11
N ILE A 323 6.39 3.86 -1.42
CA ILE A 323 5.36 2.98 -1.98
C ILE A 323 5.66 1.52 -1.62
N SER A 324 6.87 1.04 -1.91
CA SER A 324 7.30 -0.32 -1.56
C SER A 324 7.17 -0.60 -0.06
N LYS A 325 7.56 0.34 0.81
CA LYS A 325 7.38 0.22 2.26
C LYS A 325 5.91 0.21 2.69
N PHE A 326 5.04 0.94 1.98
CA PHE A 326 3.61 0.91 2.25
C PHE A 326 2.97 -0.42 1.83
N GLU A 327 3.43 -1.01 0.73
CA GLU A 327 3.05 -2.36 0.30
C GLU A 327 3.49 -3.42 1.34
N GLU A 328 4.75 -3.40 1.78
CA GLU A 328 5.24 -4.27 2.87
C GLU A 328 4.38 -4.15 4.16
N LEU A 329 4.05 -2.93 4.58
CA LEU A 329 3.20 -2.69 5.75
C LEU A 329 1.74 -3.14 5.54
N SER A 330 1.24 -3.07 4.31
CA SER A 330 -0.09 -3.59 3.93
C SER A 330 -0.13 -5.11 4.01
N ASP A 331 0.93 -5.78 3.55
CA ASP A 331 1.04 -7.24 3.59
C ASP A 331 1.19 -7.75 5.03
N VAL A 332 2.06 -7.14 5.84
CA VAL A 332 2.18 -7.44 7.28
C VAL A 332 0.85 -7.22 8.01
N LYS A 333 0.10 -6.17 7.67
CA LYS A 333 -1.25 -5.95 8.23
C LYS A 333 -2.22 -7.06 7.82
N GLN A 334 -2.20 -7.51 6.56
CA GLN A 334 -3.05 -8.61 6.10
C GLN A 334 -2.70 -9.93 6.80
N GLN A 335 -1.40 -10.23 6.95
CA GLN A 335 -0.94 -11.39 7.70
C GLN A 335 -1.41 -11.35 9.16
N LEU A 336 -1.21 -10.24 9.87
CA LEU A 336 -1.65 -10.09 11.27
C LEU A 336 -3.18 -10.21 11.42
N MET A 337 -3.97 -9.78 10.43
CA MET A 337 -5.42 -10.00 10.44
C MET A 337 -5.78 -11.48 10.23
N ALA A 338 -5.06 -12.20 9.36
CA ALA A 338 -5.26 -13.64 9.17
C ALA A 338 -4.89 -14.44 10.43
N GLU A 339 -3.73 -14.15 11.04
CA GLU A 339 -3.29 -14.75 12.30
C GLU A 339 -4.27 -14.47 13.45
N LEU A 340 -4.89 -13.27 13.48
CA LEU A 340 -5.92 -12.94 14.47
C LEU A 340 -7.20 -13.75 14.29
N GLU A 341 -7.67 -13.96 13.07
CA GLU A 341 -8.85 -14.81 12.82
C GLU A 341 -8.54 -16.28 13.10
N GLU A 342 -7.34 -16.78 12.73
CA GLU A 342 -6.90 -18.12 13.10
C GLU A 342 -6.87 -18.29 14.63
N ALA A 343 -6.27 -17.34 15.36
CA ALA A 343 -6.25 -17.34 16.82
C ALA A 343 -7.66 -17.34 17.45
N LYS A 344 -8.63 -16.63 16.86
CA LYS A 344 -10.04 -16.70 17.29
C LYS A 344 -10.63 -18.09 17.07
N THR A 345 -10.39 -18.72 15.92
CA THR A 345 -10.87 -20.08 15.65
C THR A 345 -10.25 -21.09 16.61
N ASN A 346 -8.94 -21.03 16.83
CA ASN A 346 -8.23 -21.87 17.80
C ASN A 346 -8.75 -21.66 19.22
N ASN A 347 -9.02 -20.43 19.65
CA ASN A 347 -9.62 -20.15 20.95
C ASN A 347 -11.05 -20.71 21.09
N SER A 348 -11.85 -20.65 20.02
CA SER A 348 -13.20 -21.26 20.02
C SER A 348 -13.14 -22.79 20.11
N GLU A 349 -12.12 -23.42 19.52
CA GLU A 349 -11.86 -24.86 19.61
C GLU A 349 -11.34 -25.25 21.00
N VAL A 350 -10.47 -24.45 21.62
CA VAL A 350 -10.04 -24.64 23.01
C VAL A 350 -11.24 -24.60 23.96
N LEU A 351 -12.11 -23.59 23.87
CA LEU A 351 -13.34 -23.51 24.69
C LEU A 351 -14.27 -24.72 24.48
N ARG A 352 -14.35 -25.25 23.26
CA ARG A 352 -15.10 -26.48 22.94
C ARG A 352 -14.47 -27.70 23.60
N LEU A 353 -13.14 -27.83 23.55
CA LEU A 353 -12.38 -28.91 24.17
C LEU A 353 -12.43 -28.85 25.70
N GLU A 354 -12.33 -27.67 26.31
CA GLU A 354 -12.52 -27.44 27.75
C GLU A 354 -13.92 -27.87 28.21
N THR A 355 -14.96 -27.53 27.43
CA THR A 355 -16.34 -27.98 27.69
C THR A 355 -16.46 -29.50 27.67
N ILE A 356 -15.80 -30.17 26.72
CA ILE A 356 -15.77 -31.63 26.62
C ILE A 356 -14.98 -32.24 27.78
N LEU A 357 -13.81 -31.72 28.11
CA LEU A 357 -12.99 -32.18 29.24
C LEU A 357 -13.78 -32.08 30.55
N SER A 358 -14.45 -30.96 30.82
CA SER A 358 -15.31 -30.81 32.00
C SER A 358 -16.47 -31.82 32.04
N SER A 359 -17.05 -32.15 30.88
CA SER A 359 -18.08 -33.21 30.80
C SER A 359 -17.50 -34.61 31.08
N LEU A 360 -16.32 -34.93 30.55
CA LEU A 360 -15.63 -36.20 30.77
C LEU A 360 -15.12 -36.34 32.21
N GLU A 361 -14.64 -35.28 32.84
CA GLU A 361 -14.27 -35.25 34.26
C GLU A 361 -15.50 -35.54 35.14
N LYS A 362 -16.66 -34.99 34.80
CA LYS A 362 -17.91 -35.28 35.49
C LYS A 362 -18.33 -36.75 35.33
N GLU A 363 -18.24 -37.30 34.12
CA GLU A 363 -18.51 -38.74 33.87
C GLU A 363 -17.50 -39.64 34.59
N MET A 364 -16.21 -39.27 34.63
CA MET A 364 -15.16 -40.00 35.33
C MET A 364 -15.36 -39.96 36.85
N SER A 365 -15.79 -38.82 37.40
CA SER A 365 -16.18 -38.71 38.81
C SER A 365 -17.40 -39.58 39.14
N GLN A 366 -18.45 -39.54 38.31
CA GLN A 366 -19.66 -40.37 38.48
C GLN A 366 -19.38 -41.88 38.34
N THR A 367 -18.51 -42.28 37.42
CA THR A 367 -18.12 -43.70 37.26
C THR A 367 -17.24 -44.16 38.42
N LYS A 368 -16.36 -43.29 38.94
CA LYS A 368 -15.59 -43.56 40.17
C LYS A 368 -16.48 -43.68 41.41
N GLU A 369 -17.50 -42.83 41.55
CA GLU A 369 -18.49 -42.91 42.63
C GLU A 369 -19.27 -44.24 42.57
N LYS A 370 -19.78 -44.61 41.40
CA LYS A 370 -20.42 -45.93 41.16
C LYS A 370 -19.47 -47.11 41.42
N LEU A 371 -18.19 -46.97 41.09
CA LEU A 371 -17.19 -48.01 41.38
C LEU A 371 -17.00 -48.19 42.89
N LEU A 372 -16.88 -47.09 43.66
CA LEU A 372 -16.79 -47.15 45.12
C LEU A 372 -18.08 -47.70 45.75
N GLU A 373 -19.26 -47.35 45.22
CA GLU A 373 -20.53 -47.90 45.68
C GLU A 373 -20.62 -49.41 45.43
N THR A 374 -20.29 -49.88 44.22
CA THR A 374 -20.28 -51.32 43.89
C THR A 374 -19.20 -52.09 44.64
N GLU A 375 -18.04 -51.49 44.93
CA GLU A 375 -17.01 -52.08 45.80
C GLU A 375 -17.50 -52.20 47.26
N ALA A 376 -18.21 -51.20 47.78
CA ALA A 376 -18.84 -51.27 49.10
C ALA A 376 -19.93 -52.36 49.16
N GLN A 377 -20.79 -52.46 48.14
CA GLN A 377 -21.77 -53.54 48.00
C GLN A 377 -21.08 -54.91 47.93
N LEU A 378 -19.98 -55.04 47.19
CA LEU A 378 -19.19 -56.27 47.12
C LEU A 378 -18.57 -56.64 48.48
N GLN A 379 -18.05 -55.68 49.24
CA GLN A 379 -17.53 -55.94 50.60
C GLN A 379 -18.65 -56.36 51.56
N GLN A 380 -19.85 -55.78 51.43
CA GLN A 380 -21.03 -56.20 52.18
C GLN A 380 -21.40 -57.66 51.84
N GLU A 381 -21.54 -58.02 50.56
CA GLU A 381 -21.81 -59.39 50.12
C GLU A 381 -20.71 -60.38 50.51
N GLN A 382 -19.44 -59.99 50.47
CA GLN A 382 -18.35 -60.80 51.02
C GLN A 382 -18.49 -60.99 52.53
N SER A 383 -18.91 -59.98 53.30
CA SER A 383 -19.13 -60.11 54.74
C SER A 383 -20.30 -61.07 55.05
N ILE A 384 -21.38 -60.99 54.27
CA ILE A 384 -22.52 -61.91 54.32
C ILE A 384 -22.06 -63.32 53.99
N THR A 385 -21.33 -63.51 52.88
CA THR A 385 -20.77 -64.80 52.45
C THR A 385 -19.85 -65.41 53.51
N ARG A 386 -18.95 -64.61 54.13
CA ARG A 386 -18.10 -65.07 55.24
C ARG A 386 -18.95 -65.47 56.46
N SER A 387 -20.04 -64.77 56.77
CA SER A 387 -20.96 -65.13 57.86
C SER A 387 -21.77 -66.40 57.57
N LEU A 388 -22.20 -66.58 56.31
CA LEU A 388 -22.86 -67.78 55.83
C LEU A 388 -21.91 -68.97 55.88
N ASN A 389 -20.68 -68.86 55.36
CA ASN A 389 -19.68 -69.93 55.44
C ASN A 389 -19.42 -70.37 56.89
N LYS A 390 -19.25 -69.44 57.84
CA LYS A 390 -19.14 -69.79 59.27
C LYS A 390 -20.38 -70.54 59.81
N ARG A 391 -21.58 -70.20 59.33
CA ARG A 391 -22.80 -70.93 59.66
C ARG A 391 -22.82 -72.31 58.99
N THR A 392 -22.34 -72.45 57.76
CA THR A 392 -22.22 -73.74 57.06
C THR A 392 -21.19 -74.63 57.73
N GLU A 393 -20.02 -74.10 58.11
CA GLU A 393 -18.99 -74.78 58.90
C GLU A 393 -19.53 -75.23 60.26
N SER A 394 -20.29 -74.37 60.96
CA SER A 394 -20.95 -74.75 62.22
C SER A 394 -22.05 -75.81 62.04
N LEU A 395 -22.77 -75.80 60.92
CA LEU A 395 -23.74 -76.84 60.56
C LEU A 395 -23.04 -78.15 60.17
N GLN A 396 -21.93 -78.08 59.47
CA GLN A 396 -21.12 -79.25 59.11
C GLN A 396 -20.53 -79.89 60.35
N SER A 397 -19.90 -79.12 61.25
CA SER A 397 -19.38 -79.64 62.52
C SER A 397 -20.48 -80.28 63.40
N LYS A 398 -21.72 -79.77 63.35
CA LYS A 398 -22.88 -80.44 63.99
C LYS A 398 -23.28 -81.72 63.28
N TYR A 399 -23.22 -81.75 61.95
CA TYR A 399 -23.48 -82.93 61.15
C TYR A 399 -22.44 -84.03 61.44
N ASP A 400 -21.15 -83.69 61.40
CA ASP A 400 -20.04 -84.59 61.70
C ASP A 400 -20.16 -85.15 63.13
N SER A 401 -20.49 -84.31 64.11
CA SER A 401 -20.73 -84.75 65.50
C SER A 401 -21.97 -85.66 65.65
N LEU A 402 -23.01 -85.47 64.83
CA LEU A 402 -24.16 -86.38 64.80
C LEU A 402 -23.82 -87.71 64.12
N VAL A 403 -23.02 -87.68 63.04
CA VAL A 403 -22.50 -88.89 62.39
C VAL A 403 -21.63 -89.68 63.36
N GLN A 404 -20.70 -89.02 64.06
CA GLN A 404 -19.90 -89.67 65.10
C GLN A 404 -20.77 -90.29 66.20
N ARG A 405 -21.86 -89.63 66.63
CA ARG A 405 -22.78 -90.23 67.62
C ARG A 405 -23.58 -91.42 67.04
N ILE A 406 -23.84 -91.45 65.73
CA ILE A 406 -24.42 -92.62 65.06
C ILE A 406 -23.39 -93.76 65.01
N GLU A 407 -22.13 -93.47 64.66
CA GLU A 407 -21.03 -94.44 64.70
C GLU A 407 -20.84 -95.02 66.11
N GLU A 408 -20.85 -94.18 67.17
CA GLU A 408 -20.83 -94.63 68.56
C GLU A 408 -22.03 -95.54 68.90
N MET A 409 -23.24 -95.22 68.43
CA MET A 409 -24.42 -96.08 68.65
C MET A 409 -24.37 -97.38 67.83
N ASP A 410 -23.74 -97.38 66.65
CA ASP A 410 -23.51 -98.58 65.86
C ASP A 410 -22.41 -99.45 66.46
N GLU A 411 -21.37 -98.86 67.06
CA GLU A 411 -20.38 -99.55 67.90
C GLU A 411 -21.02 -100.14 69.17
N GLU A 412 -21.85 -99.36 69.89
CA GLU A 412 -22.65 -99.84 71.03
C GLU A 412 -23.57 -101.02 70.60
N ASN A 413 -24.22 -100.93 69.43
CA ASN A 413 -25.02 -102.03 68.89
C ASN A 413 -24.18 -103.25 68.48
N CYS A 414 -22.99 -103.05 67.90
CA CYS A 414 -22.08 -104.15 67.54
C CYS A 414 -21.51 -104.82 68.78
N SER A 415 -21.18 -104.07 69.84
CA SER A 415 -20.76 -104.64 71.12
C SER A 415 -21.92 -105.43 71.74
N LEU A 416 -23.13 -104.87 71.77
CA LEU A 416 -24.31 -105.57 72.26
C LEU A 416 -24.65 -106.82 71.43
N GLN A 417 -24.47 -106.81 70.11
CA GLN A 417 -24.60 -107.99 69.25
C GLN A 417 -23.51 -109.03 69.50
N THR A 418 -22.28 -108.59 69.81
CA THR A 418 -21.17 -109.49 70.14
C THR A 418 -21.38 -110.11 71.51
N ASP A 419 -21.84 -109.34 72.50
CA ASP A 419 -22.26 -109.82 73.81
C ASP A 419 -23.42 -110.81 73.67
N LEU A 420 -24.46 -110.49 72.88
CA LEU A 420 -25.55 -111.42 72.56
C LEU A 420 -25.06 -112.69 71.88
N SER A 421 -24.08 -112.59 70.97
CA SER A 421 -23.49 -113.75 70.28
C SER A 421 -22.67 -114.60 71.25
N SER A 422 -21.88 -114.00 72.14
CA SER A 422 -21.15 -114.73 73.19
C SER A 422 -22.08 -115.35 74.23
N LEU A 423 -23.19 -114.70 74.57
CA LEU A 423 -24.24 -115.27 75.43
C LEU A 423 -25.02 -116.38 74.71
N ILE A 424 -25.18 -116.31 73.39
CA ILE A 424 -25.71 -117.40 72.57
C ILE A 424 -24.71 -118.55 72.49
N GLU A 425 -23.41 -118.29 72.34
CA GLU A 425 -22.36 -119.31 72.37
C GLU A 425 -22.18 -119.93 73.76
N GLU A 426 -22.27 -119.17 74.85
CA GLU A 426 -22.32 -119.70 76.22
C GLU A 426 -23.59 -120.51 76.43
N LYS A 427 -24.75 -120.03 75.96
CA LYS A 427 -26.01 -120.80 75.98
C LYS A 427 -25.89 -122.08 75.17
N GLU A 428 -25.29 -122.04 73.99
CA GLU A 428 -25.11 -123.20 73.11
C GLU A 428 -24.03 -124.15 73.64
N GLN A 429 -22.99 -123.66 74.33
CA GLN A 429 -22.06 -124.49 75.08
C GLN A 429 -22.72 -125.10 76.31
N LEU A 430 -23.59 -124.39 77.03
CA LEU A 430 -24.38 -124.93 78.13
C LEU A 430 -25.38 -125.98 77.62
N GLU A 431 -26.08 -125.72 76.51
CA GLU A 431 -27.04 -126.65 75.88
C GLU A 431 -26.32 -127.88 75.28
N ASN A 432 -25.17 -127.72 74.63
CA ASN A 432 -24.36 -128.85 74.13
C ASN A 432 -23.66 -129.62 75.25
N SER A 433 -23.21 -128.95 76.32
CA SER A 433 -22.68 -129.62 77.51
C SER A 433 -23.79 -130.32 78.31
N LEU A 434 -25.05 -129.87 78.21
CA LEU A 434 -26.22 -130.57 78.76
C LEU A 434 -26.65 -131.76 77.87
N ALA A 435 -26.58 -131.62 76.55
CA ALA A 435 -26.95 -132.66 75.58
C ALA A 435 -25.90 -133.79 75.47
N GLY A 436 -24.61 -133.48 75.63
CA GLY A 436 -23.53 -134.46 75.59
C GLY A 436 -23.32 -135.27 76.88
N ALA A 437 -23.83 -134.79 78.03
CA ALA A 437 -23.44 -135.31 79.34
C ALA A 437 -24.33 -136.42 79.95
N LEU A 438 -25.54 -136.70 79.43
CA LEU A 438 -26.44 -137.71 80.02
C LEU A 438 -27.20 -138.61 79.02
N LYS A 439 -26.45 -139.35 78.20
CA LYS A 439 -26.87 -140.71 77.75
C LYS A 439 -25.78 -141.73 78.09
N HIS A 440 -26.17 -142.74 78.88
CA HIS A 440 -25.32 -143.86 79.33
C HIS A 440 -24.06 -143.55 80.16
N LYS A 441 -24.21 -142.75 81.24
CA LYS A 441 -23.60 -143.11 82.53
C LYS A 441 -24.40 -142.73 83.80
N LYS A 442 -25.75 -142.83 83.79
CA LYS A 442 -26.51 -142.98 85.06
C LYS A 442 -27.90 -143.67 85.02
N THR A 443 -28.12 -144.60 84.09
CA THR A 443 -29.24 -145.57 84.19
C THR A 443 -28.85 -146.83 84.98
N GLU A 444 -28.13 -146.66 86.09
CA GLU A 444 -27.85 -147.72 87.08
C GLU A 444 -27.61 -147.18 88.50
N SER A 445 -27.81 -145.87 88.73
CA SER A 445 -27.58 -145.24 90.05
C SER A 445 -28.47 -144.02 90.35
N VAL A 446 -29.14 -143.40 89.37
CA VAL A 446 -30.23 -142.43 89.63
C VAL A 446 -31.54 -142.82 88.98
N VAL A 447 -31.57 -143.47 87.81
CA VAL A 447 -32.79 -144.22 87.44
C VAL A 447 -32.94 -145.45 88.34
N ALA A 448 -31.84 -146.17 88.65
CA ALA A 448 -31.88 -147.21 89.68
C ALA A 448 -32.07 -146.66 91.10
N LYS A 449 -31.69 -145.41 91.43
CA LYS A 449 -32.13 -144.81 92.72
C LYS A 449 -33.55 -144.31 92.70
N ILE A 450 -34.10 -143.79 91.61
CA ILE A 450 -35.51 -143.36 91.60
C ILE A 450 -36.43 -144.57 91.51
N GLU A 451 -35.99 -145.66 90.86
CA GLU A 451 -36.70 -146.95 90.90
C GLU A 451 -36.39 -147.76 92.17
N SER A 452 -35.21 -147.65 92.80
CA SER A 452 -34.99 -148.23 94.14
C SER A 452 -35.63 -147.40 95.25
N GLU A 453 -35.63 -146.07 95.20
CA GLU A 453 -36.34 -145.19 96.14
C GLU A 453 -37.85 -145.36 95.94
N LYS A 454 -38.35 -145.52 94.70
CA LYS A 454 -39.74 -145.94 94.46
C LYS A 454 -40.01 -147.33 95.04
N LYS A 455 -39.10 -148.31 94.90
CA LYS A 455 -39.27 -149.67 95.43
C LYS A 455 -39.02 -149.77 96.94
N GLU A 456 -38.19 -148.92 97.52
CA GLU A 456 -37.90 -148.77 98.95
C GLU A 456 -39.01 -147.99 99.63
N LEU A 457 -39.54 -146.92 99.03
CA LEU A 457 -40.77 -146.27 99.49
C LEU A 457 -41.96 -147.21 99.33
N GLN A 458 -42.05 -148.02 98.27
CA GLN A 458 -43.12 -149.02 98.13
C GLN A 458 -42.95 -150.19 99.11
N ASN A 459 -41.71 -150.56 99.48
CA ASN A 459 -41.40 -151.48 100.58
C ASN A 459 -41.65 -150.85 101.96
N CYS A 460 -41.40 -149.55 102.14
CA CYS A 460 -41.58 -148.81 103.39
C CYS A 460 -43.06 -148.53 103.63
N VAL A 461 -43.80 -148.18 102.57
CA VAL A 461 -45.27 -148.16 102.56
C VAL A 461 -45.79 -149.55 102.93
N SER A 462 -45.36 -150.63 102.26
CA SER A 462 -45.88 -151.98 102.59
C SER A 462 -45.37 -152.55 103.93
N SER A 463 -44.24 -152.09 104.48
CA SER A 463 -43.86 -152.39 105.86
C SER A 463 -44.65 -151.55 106.86
N LEU A 464 -44.94 -150.29 106.55
CA LEU A 464 -45.81 -149.43 107.35
C LEU A 464 -47.23 -149.96 107.36
N THR A 465 -47.78 -150.41 106.22
CA THR A 465 -49.06 -151.11 106.14
C THR A 465 -49.06 -152.35 107.04
N LYS A 466 -47.99 -153.16 107.05
CA LYS A 466 -47.88 -154.31 107.97
C LYS A 466 -47.72 -153.94 109.45
N THR A 467 -47.05 -152.84 109.77
CA THR A 467 -47.00 -152.35 111.16
C THR A 467 -48.32 -151.71 111.58
N ILE A 468 -49.07 -151.13 110.66
CA ILE A 468 -50.44 -150.65 110.88
C ILE A 468 -51.35 -151.86 111.12
N GLU A 469 -51.31 -152.90 110.29
CA GLU A 469 -52.03 -154.18 110.53
C GLU A 469 -51.68 -154.83 111.89
N ASN A 470 -50.46 -154.65 112.39
CA ASN A 470 -50.06 -155.12 113.73
C ASN A 470 -50.56 -154.20 114.85
N LEU A 471 -50.53 -152.87 114.66
CA LEU A 471 -51.07 -151.90 115.63
C LEU A 471 -52.61 -151.97 115.69
N GLU A 472 -53.28 -152.27 114.58
CA GLU A 472 -54.72 -152.55 114.52
C GLU A 472 -55.06 -153.79 115.35
N LYS A 473 -54.21 -154.83 115.36
CA LYS A 473 -54.38 -156.00 116.25
C LYS A 473 -54.14 -155.68 117.74
N GLU A 474 -53.15 -154.85 118.08
CA GLU A 474 -52.99 -154.39 119.47
C GLU A 474 -54.17 -153.53 119.91
N LEU A 475 -54.70 -152.67 119.01
CA LEU A 475 -55.89 -151.87 119.25
C LEU A 475 -57.14 -152.73 119.48
N ASP A 476 -57.33 -153.79 118.70
CA ASP A 476 -58.45 -154.72 118.86
C ASP A 476 -58.34 -155.51 120.17
N SER A 477 -57.13 -155.95 120.55
CA SER A 477 -56.90 -156.61 121.86
C SER A 477 -57.20 -155.67 123.04
N MET A 478 -56.89 -154.38 122.93
CA MET A 478 -57.21 -153.38 123.95
C MET A 478 -58.72 -153.07 123.98
N LYS A 479 -59.39 -153.02 122.83
CA LYS A 479 -60.85 -152.85 122.74
C LYS A 479 -61.63 -154.01 123.35
N GLU A 480 -61.19 -155.25 123.17
CA GLU A 480 -61.85 -156.40 123.79
C GLU A 480 -61.71 -156.35 125.32
N GLN A 481 -60.54 -155.92 125.80
CA GLN A 481 -60.27 -155.71 127.23
C GLN A 481 -61.11 -154.56 127.83
N GLU A 482 -61.26 -153.44 127.10
CA GLU A 482 -62.16 -152.33 127.47
C GLU A 482 -63.62 -152.78 127.48
N THR A 483 -64.06 -153.50 126.45
CA THR A 483 -65.45 -154.00 126.30
C THR A 483 -65.84 -154.85 127.51
N LEU A 484 -65.00 -155.81 127.93
CA LEU A 484 -65.28 -156.66 129.09
C LEU A 484 -65.35 -155.87 130.42
N MET A 485 -64.62 -154.76 130.54
CA MET A 485 -64.67 -153.88 131.72
C MET A 485 -65.87 -152.93 131.71
N VAL A 486 -66.39 -152.58 130.52
CA VAL A 486 -67.57 -151.73 130.34
C VAL A 486 -68.87 -152.53 130.52
N GLU A 487 -68.94 -153.77 130.01
CA GLU A 487 -70.11 -154.64 130.18
C GLU A 487 -70.34 -155.12 131.62
N TYR A 488 -69.29 -155.24 132.44
CA TYR A 488 -69.38 -155.75 133.81
C TYR A 488 -68.71 -154.80 134.85
N PRO A 489 -69.31 -153.62 135.11
CA PRO A 489 -68.76 -152.58 136.00
C PRO A 489 -68.90 -152.90 137.51
N ASP A 490 -68.26 -152.07 138.35
CA ASP A 490 -68.24 -152.23 139.81
C ASP A 490 -69.56 -151.85 140.51
N LEU A 491 -69.87 -152.48 141.64
CA LEU A 491 -71.14 -152.36 142.37
C LEU A 491 -71.35 -151.01 143.10
N ASN A 492 -70.47 -150.02 142.91
CA ASN A 492 -70.45 -148.76 143.66
C ASN A 492 -70.49 -147.49 142.78
N GLY A 493 -70.83 -147.60 141.49
CA GLY A 493 -71.00 -146.47 140.55
C GLY A 493 -72.41 -146.37 139.93
N PRO A 494 -72.71 -145.29 139.18
CA PRO A 494 -74.00 -145.12 138.49
C PRO A 494 -74.25 -146.23 137.46
N VAL A 495 -75.44 -146.82 137.49
CA VAL A 495 -75.82 -147.94 136.62
C VAL A 495 -76.04 -147.47 135.18
N ASN A 496 -75.22 -147.97 134.25
CA ASN A 496 -75.48 -147.85 132.81
C ASN A 496 -76.69 -148.71 132.43
N SER A 497 -77.74 -148.08 131.90
CA SER A 497 -79.04 -148.71 131.63
C SER A 497 -79.13 -149.51 130.32
N ASP A 498 -78.12 -149.41 129.45
CA ASP A 498 -78.15 -150.01 128.11
C ASP A 498 -77.52 -151.42 128.05
N ILE A 499 -76.91 -151.86 129.16
CA ILE A 499 -76.20 -153.15 129.22
C ILE A 499 -77.17 -154.25 129.64
N THR A 500 -77.95 -154.74 128.69
CA THR A 500 -78.68 -156.01 128.83
C THR A 500 -77.73 -157.17 128.59
N GLY A 501 -77.18 -157.73 129.67
CA GLY A 501 -76.43 -159.00 129.66
C GLY A 501 -77.22 -160.15 129.03
N SER A 502 -76.51 -161.21 128.62
CA SER A 502 -76.96 -162.16 127.58
C SER A 502 -78.23 -162.97 127.89
N GLY A 503 -78.76 -162.90 129.12
CA GLY A 503 -79.94 -163.67 129.55
C GLY A 503 -79.63 -165.15 129.85
N ASP A 504 -78.40 -165.59 129.64
CA ASP A 504 -77.88 -166.87 130.14
C ASP A 504 -77.03 -166.63 131.40
N ILE A 505 -77.61 -167.02 132.54
CA ILE A 505 -77.02 -166.85 133.87
C ILE A 505 -75.66 -167.55 133.98
N PHE A 506 -75.43 -168.67 133.28
CA PHE A 506 -74.15 -169.36 133.31
C PHE A 506 -73.06 -168.55 132.59
N SER A 507 -73.36 -167.99 131.42
CA SER A 507 -72.46 -167.10 130.69
C SER A 507 -72.20 -165.80 131.44
N ASP A 508 -73.24 -165.13 131.97
CA ASP A 508 -73.06 -163.88 132.71
C ASP A 508 -72.29 -164.08 134.03
N MET A 509 -72.49 -165.19 134.76
CA MET A 509 -71.60 -165.53 135.89
C MET A 509 -70.17 -165.81 135.45
N ALA A 510 -69.95 -166.56 134.35
CA ALA A 510 -68.60 -166.84 133.86
C ALA A 510 -67.87 -165.57 133.39
N ASN A 511 -68.60 -164.62 132.82
CA ASN A 511 -68.10 -163.30 132.41
C ASN A 511 -67.82 -162.41 133.62
N GLN A 512 -68.73 -162.36 134.59
CA GLN A 512 -68.50 -161.62 135.85
C GLN A 512 -67.33 -162.20 136.66
N VAL A 513 -67.13 -163.53 136.63
CA VAL A 513 -65.93 -164.19 137.18
C VAL A 513 -64.68 -163.82 136.39
N ARG A 514 -64.71 -163.76 135.06
CA ARG A 514 -63.57 -163.26 134.25
C ARG A 514 -63.25 -161.79 134.53
N ALA A 515 -64.26 -160.92 134.60
CA ALA A 515 -64.08 -159.51 134.91
C ALA A 515 -63.50 -159.32 136.33
N ASN A 516 -63.97 -160.12 137.30
CA ASN A 516 -63.37 -160.17 138.64
C ASN A 516 -61.94 -160.74 138.63
N GLN A 517 -61.64 -161.73 137.80
CA GLN A 517 -60.29 -162.28 137.64
C GLN A 517 -59.32 -161.24 137.07
N ILE A 518 -59.72 -160.48 136.05
CA ILE A 518 -58.96 -159.36 135.49
C ILE A 518 -58.77 -158.25 136.55
N ARG A 519 -59.81 -157.93 137.32
CA ARG A 519 -59.75 -156.96 138.44
C ARG A 519 -58.78 -157.43 139.53
N ILE A 520 -58.79 -158.73 139.86
CA ILE A 520 -57.84 -159.37 140.77
C ILE A 520 -56.42 -159.32 140.21
N GLU A 521 -56.22 -159.57 138.91
CA GLU A 521 -54.90 -159.57 138.28
C GLU A 521 -54.30 -158.15 138.21
N LEU A 522 -55.12 -157.14 137.92
CA LEU A 522 -54.74 -155.71 138.05
C LEU A 522 -54.41 -155.33 139.50
N LEU A 523 -55.23 -155.73 140.47
CA LEU A 523 -54.96 -155.51 141.90
C LEU A 523 -53.73 -156.29 142.39
N GLN A 524 -53.45 -157.47 141.83
CA GLN A 524 -52.23 -158.25 142.10
C GLN A 524 -51.00 -157.62 141.42
N GLN A 525 -51.12 -157.04 140.22
CA GLN A 525 -50.04 -156.25 139.61
C GLN A 525 -49.76 -154.97 140.42
N GLN A 526 -50.79 -154.26 140.86
CA GLN A 526 -50.64 -153.09 141.72
C GLN A 526 -50.06 -153.46 143.10
N ASN A 527 -50.55 -154.54 143.73
CA ASN A 527 -50.03 -155.00 145.02
C ASN A 527 -48.62 -155.59 144.91
N THR A 528 -48.27 -156.36 143.87
CA THR A 528 -46.88 -156.83 143.67
C THR A 528 -45.95 -155.69 143.26
N GLY A 529 -46.46 -154.66 142.57
CA GLY A 529 -45.80 -153.38 142.34
C GLY A 529 -45.52 -152.65 143.65
N LEU A 530 -46.50 -152.54 144.55
CA LEU A 530 -46.37 -151.94 145.88
C LEU A 530 -45.45 -152.77 146.80
N GLU A 531 -45.55 -154.10 146.81
CA GLU A 531 -44.64 -154.98 147.56
C GLU A 531 -43.20 -154.92 147.03
N LYS A 532 -42.99 -154.82 145.70
CA LYS A 532 -41.66 -154.58 145.12
C LYS A 532 -41.14 -153.17 145.44
N THR A 533 -42.02 -152.17 145.50
CA THR A 533 -41.66 -150.79 145.88
C THR A 533 -41.30 -150.72 147.37
N LEU A 534 -42.05 -151.37 148.25
CA LEU A 534 -41.76 -151.52 149.68
C LEU A 534 -40.49 -152.36 149.96
N LYS A 535 -40.19 -153.37 149.13
CA LYS A 535 -38.92 -154.13 149.19
C LYS A 535 -37.70 -153.35 148.64
N LYS A 536 -37.87 -152.18 148.00
CA LYS A 536 -36.78 -151.34 147.44
C LYS A 536 -36.71 -149.89 147.91
N MET A 537 -37.74 -149.34 148.58
CA MET A 537 -37.76 -147.98 149.13
C MET A 537 -38.39 -147.95 150.53
N LYS A 538 -37.69 -148.10 151.67
CA LYS A 538 -36.29 -148.45 152.01
C LYS A 538 -35.25 -148.58 150.86
N PRO A 539 -34.63 -147.48 150.38
CA PRO A 539 -35.05 -146.07 150.45
C PRO A 539 -35.08 -145.30 149.07
N SER A 540 -35.69 -144.10 149.10
CA SER A 540 -35.44 -142.86 148.28
C SER A 540 -35.98 -142.63 146.84
N HIS A 541 -37.10 -141.87 146.74
CA HIS A 541 -37.34 -140.54 146.05
C HIS A 541 -36.90 -140.29 144.57
N ASN A 542 -37.47 -139.37 143.74
CA ASN A 542 -38.56 -138.36 143.78
C ASN A 542 -38.93 -137.89 142.33
N ILE A 543 -40.20 -137.67 141.92
CA ILE A 543 -41.05 -136.42 141.90
C ILE A 543 -40.89 -135.41 140.71
N SER A 544 -42.05 -134.96 140.18
CA SER A 544 -42.36 -133.68 139.47
C SER A 544 -41.89 -133.38 138.02
N SER A 545 -42.51 -132.47 137.23
CA SER A 545 -43.92 -131.92 137.11
C SER A 545 -44.01 -130.75 136.08
N ASN A 546 -45.23 -130.40 135.59
CA ASN A 546 -45.70 -129.07 135.07
C ASN A 546 -45.19 -128.57 133.68
N ALA A 547 -45.85 -127.66 132.92
CA ALA A 547 -47.25 -127.12 132.82
C ALA A 547 -47.42 -126.24 131.52
N ALA A 548 -48.60 -125.65 131.23
CA ALA A 548 -49.01 -125.04 129.93
C ALA A 548 -49.38 -123.53 129.95
N THR A 549 -49.49 -122.84 128.78
CA THR A 549 -50.14 -121.50 128.43
C THR A 549 -49.74 -121.03 126.99
N TYR A 550 -50.15 -119.89 126.37
CA TYR A 550 -51.51 -119.43 125.89
C TYR A 550 -51.45 -118.25 124.84
N ALA A 551 -52.47 -118.15 123.95
CA ALA A 551 -53.08 -116.95 123.28
C ALA A 551 -52.38 -115.95 122.25
N GLU A 552 -53.24 -115.44 121.32
CA GLU A 552 -53.51 -114.03 120.85
C GLU A 552 -52.74 -113.18 119.75
N GLU A 553 -53.55 -112.54 118.86
CA GLU A 553 -53.60 -111.14 118.28
C GLU A 553 -52.50 -110.31 117.50
N VAL A 554 -52.92 -109.72 116.34
CA VAL A 554 -52.97 -108.26 115.90
C VAL A 554 -51.75 -107.36 115.46
N ALA A 555 -52.04 -106.49 114.44
CA ALA A 555 -51.54 -105.12 114.09
C ALA A 555 -50.23 -104.76 113.28
N SER A 556 -50.45 -104.06 112.14
CA SER A 556 -50.14 -102.64 111.77
C SER A 556 -48.76 -101.94 111.99
N HIS A 557 -48.54 -100.86 111.19
CA HIS A 557 -47.55 -99.73 111.35
C HIS A 557 -46.05 -100.02 111.00
N ARG A 558 -45.14 -99.06 110.64
CA ARG A 558 -45.18 -97.59 110.34
C ARG A 558 -43.81 -97.02 109.82
N VAL A 559 -43.85 -96.14 108.79
CA VAL A 559 -43.00 -94.93 108.49
C VAL A 559 -41.46 -94.91 108.68
N GLN A 560 -40.72 -94.42 107.67
CA GLN A 560 -39.83 -93.22 107.80
C GLN A 560 -39.40 -92.58 106.46
N THR A 561 -39.23 -91.25 106.47
CA THR A 561 -38.77 -90.35 105.39
C THR A 561 -37.34 -89.83 105.72
N PRO A 562 -36.64 -88.98 104.92
CA PRO A 562 -36.96 -87.53 104.92
C PRO A 562 -36.54 -86.67 103.68
N SER A 563 -37.18 -85.49 103.54
CA SER A 563 -36.59 -84.18 103.14
C SER A 563 -36.02 -83.95 101.71
N ARG A 564 -36.07 -82.74 101.11
CA ARG A 564 -36.64 -81.43 101.52
C ARG A 564 -36.86 -80.47 100.31
N HIS A 565 -38.04 -79.84 100.25
CA HIS A 565 -38.37 -78.44 99.80
C HIS A 565 -37.97 -77.95 98.37
N GLY A 566 -38.73 -77.09 97.66
CA GLY A 566 -40.05 -76.46 97.88
C GLY A 566 -40.04 -74.90 97.85
N ARG A 567 -41.13 -74.28 97.33
CA ARG A 567 -41.47 -72.80 97.24
C ARG A 567 -40.95 -71.99 96.03
N THR A 568 -41.49 -70.83 95.60
CA THR A 568 -42.84 -70.22 95.37
C THR A 568 -42.70 -68.68 95.25
N GLY A 569 -43.55 -67.96 94.48
CA GLY A 569 -43.65 -66.47 94.41
C GLY A 569 -43.05 -65.88 93.11
N GLU A 570 -43.63 -64.97 92.31
CA GLU A 570 -44.68 -63.92 92.42
C GLU A 570 -44.17 -62.50 92.83
N VAL A 571 -44.74 -61.45 92.19
CA VAL A 571 -44.77 -59.99 92.56
C VAL A 571 -43.67 -58.99 92.05
N SER A 572 -44.09 -58.12 91.12
CA SER A 572 -43.98 -56.62 90.97
C SER A 572 -42.68 -55.76 90.94
N GLU A 573 -42.78 -54.67 90.13
CA GLU A 573 -42.30 -53.27 90.34
C GLU A 573 -40.78 -52.96 90.49
N SER A 574 -40.26 -51.73 90.34
CA SER A 574 -40.62 -50.53 89.54
C SER A 574 -39.40 -49.56 89.46
N HIS A 575 -39.48 -48.53 88.60
CA HIS A 575 -38.76 -47.24 88.58
C HIS A 575 -37.35 -47.05 89.19
N PHE A 576 -36.47 -46.36 88.43
CA PHE A 576 -35.91 -45.08 88.88
C PHE A 576 -35.77 -44.08 87.72
N ASN A 577 -35.72 -42.78 88.03
CA ASN A 577 -35.93 -41.67 87.09
C ASN A 577 -35.08 -40.43 87.49
N SER A 578 -35.10 -39.36 86.66
CA SER A 578 -34.45 -38.04 86.89
C SER A 578 -32.92 -38.00 86.66
N VAL A 579 -32.26 -36.88 86.27
CA VAL A 579 -32.54 -35.44 86.45
C VAL A 579 -32.13 -34.60 85.21
N SER A 580 -32.83 -33.49 84.95
CA SER A 580 -32.46 -32.36 84.05
C SER A 580 -32.35 -31.07 84.89
N PRO A 581 -31.62 -29.98 84.50
CA PRO A 581 -32.35 -28.81 83.93
C PRO A 581 -31.58 -27.74 83.07
N MET A 582 -32.39 -26.88 82.40
CA MET A 582 -32.24 -25.41 82.12
C MET A 582 -31.33 -24.80 81.01
N GLU A 583 -31.97 -24.37 79.90
CA GLU A 583 -32.23 -22.97 79.39
C GLU A 583 -31.22 -21.79 79.54
N PRO A 584 -31.35 -20.60 78.84
CA PRO A 584 -32.29 -20.17 77.75
C PRO A 584 -31.70 -19.36 76.51
N THR A 585 -32.54 -19.26 75.46
CA THR A 585 -32.86 -18.26 74.37
C THR A 585 -32.24 -16.82 74.27
N PRO A 586 -32.59 -15.89 73.29
CA PRO A 586 -33.22 -15.94 71.91
C PRO A 586 -32.77 -14.88 70.83
N LEU A 587 -33.44 -14.88 69.64
CA LEU A 587 -33.80 -13.75 68.70
C LEU A 587 -32.66 -13.06 67.86
N TRP A 588 -32.85 -12.60 66.60
CA TRP A 588 -34.01 -12.01 65.91
C TRP A 588 -34.26 -12.48 64.44
N ASN A 589 -35.43 -12.12 63.90
CA ASN A 589 -35.92 -12.36 62.52
C ASN A 589 -36.59 -11.06 61.98
N LEU A 590 -37.09 -11.07 60.72
CA LEU A 590 -37.79 -10.02 59.90
C LEU A 590 -36.92 -9.41 58.77
N GLY A 591 -37.42 -9.18 57.55
CA GLY A 591 -38.70 -9.57 56.93
C GLY A 591 -39.32 -8.53 55.97
N ASN A 592 -39.31 -8.82 54.66
CA ASN A 592 -40.16 -8.29 53.56
C ASN A 592 -40.19 -6.78 53.20
N GLY A 593 -40.44 -6.47 51.90
CA GLY A 593 -41.32 -5.33 51.57
C GLY A 593 -41.09 -4.49 50.29
N SER A 594 -41.15 -5.08 49.09
CA SER A 594 -41.83 -4.57 47.88
C SER A 594 -41.71 -3.10 47.35
N SER A 595 -41.58 -3.00 46.01
CA SER A 595 -42.33 -2.08 45.11
C SER A 595 -41.74 -0.72 44.61
N SER A 596 -41.09 -0.80 43.43
CA SER A 596 -41.53 -0.16 42.16
C SER A 596 -41.27 1.33 41.80
N TYR A 597 -41.26 1.54 40.47
CA TYR A 597 -41.37 2.77 39.65
C TYR A 597 -40.18 3.77 39.43
N ASN A 598 -39.62 3.65 38.22
CA ASN A 598 -39.31 4.71 37.21
C ASN A 598 -38.25 5.82 37.41
N SER A 599 -37.32 5.82 36.45
CA SER A 599 -37.00 6.92 35.50
C SER A 599 -36.41 8.25 36.02
N TYR A 600 -35.25 8.66 35.49
CA TYR A 600 -35.16 9.66 34.39
C TYR A 600 -33.72 9.85 33.87
N LYS A 601 -33.61 10.30 32.59
CA LYS A 601 -32.37 10.69 31.90
C LYS A 601 -31.91 12.12 32.29
N LYS A 602 -30.59 12.35 32.37
CA LYS A 602 -29.75 13.31 31.58
C LYS A 602 -28.38 13.46 32.28
N GLU A 603 -27.22 13.37 31.63
CA GLU A 603 -26.67 14.15 30.49
C GLU A 603 -26.27 15.59 30.88
N ARG A 604 -25.01 15.80 31.33
CA ARG A 604 -23.96 16.62 30.62
C ARG A 604 -22.74 17.02 31.47
N ASP A 605 -21.57 16.86 30.84
CA ASP A 605 -20.41 17.76 30.72
C ASP A 605 -19.85 18.54 31.93
N PHE A 606 -18.57 18.33 32.29
CA PHE A 606 -17.46 19.21 31.85
C PHE A 606 -16.05 18.68 32.27
N ASN A 607 -15.07 18.78 31.35
CA ASN A 607 -13.60 19.05 31.46
C ASN A 607 -12.85 18.90 32.83
N SER A 608 -11.54 18.58 32.92
CA SER A 608 -10.41 18.79 31.98
C SER A 608 -9.08 18.15 32.45
N THR A 609 -8.07 18.11 31.56
CA THR A 609 -6.57 18.15 31.81
C THR A 609 -5.95 17.18 32.84
N SER A 610 -5.13 16.19 32.44
CA SER A 610 -3.74 16.24 31.91
C SER A 610 -2.64 16.41 32.98
N ASP A 611 -1.73 15.43 33.08
CA ASP A 611 -0.30 15.58 32.74
C ASP A 611 0.47 14.26 32.94
N ALA A 612 1.68 14.17 32.39
CA ALA A 612 2.39 12.91 32.15
C ALA A 612 3.81 12.86 32.73
N ASN A 613 4.22 11.62 33.03
CA ASN A 613 5.58 11.06 33.02
C ASN A 613 6.67 11.60 33.97
N HIS A 614 7.29 10.65 34.68
CA HIS A 614 8.72 10.70 34.97
C HIS A 614 9.31 9.27 35.03
N GLU A 615 10.42 9.02 34.33
CA GLU A 615 11.18 7.77 34.36
C GLU A 615 12.25 7.75 35.47
N ASN A 616 12.67 6.53 35.89
CA ASN A 616 14.00 6.17 36.42
C ASN A 616 14.05 4.62 36.64
N VAL A 617 15.09 3.80 36.34
CA VAL A 617 16.43 3.70 36.99
C VAL A 617 17.32 2.59 36.33
N LYS A 618 18.58 2.93 35.91
CA LYS A 618 19.91 2.22 36.06
C LYS A 618 20.15 0.73 35.60
N ASP A 619 21.37 0.19 35.38
CA ASP A 619 22.79 0.67 35.35
C ASP A 619 23.77 -0.32 34.65
N SER A 620 25.01 0.12 34.28
CA SER A 620 26.33 -0.62 34.36
C SER A 620 27.27 -0.80 33.12
N LYS A 621 28.11 0.22 32.87
CA LYS A 621 29.62 0.26 32.78
C LYS A 621 30.54 -0.57 31.82
N SER A 622 31.55 0.20 31.33
CA SER A 622 32.97 -0.12 30.95
C SER A 622 33.30 -0.59 29.50
N GLY A 623 34.37 -0.13 28.82
CA GLY A 623 35.32 0.97 29.08
C GLY A 623 36.46 1.14 28.02
N VAL A 624 37.11 2.33 27.98
CA VAL A 624 38.33 2.77 27.20
C VAL A 624 38.23 2.72 25.64
N THR A 625 39.09 3.31 24.77
CA THR A 625 40.42 4.01 24.82
C THR A 625 40.56 5.14 23.73
N HIS A 626 41.62 5.98 23.84
CA HIS A 626 42.40 6.77 22.83
C HIS A 626 42.13 6.60 21.30
N THR A 627 42.22 7.58 20.39
CA THR A 627 42.81 8.96 20.28
C THR A 627 41.89 9.88 19.41
N GLY A 628 42.13 11.15 19.02
CA GLY A 628 43.14 12.20 19.31
C GLY A 628 43.32 13.22 18.15
N LYS A 629 43.81 14.44 18.43
CA LYS A 629 43.83 15.68 17.56
C LYS A 629 42.44 16.26 17.24
N GLY A 630 42.12 17.55 17.41
CA GLY A 630 42.87 18.68 17.97
C GLY A 630 43.06 19.81 16.97
N ASP A 631 42.22 20.84 17.04
CA ASP A 631 42.68 22.22 16.94
C ASP A 631 41.70 23.19 17.66
N TRP A 632 42.24 24.20 18.33
CA TRP A 632 41.50 25.25 19.04
C TRP A 632 42.10 26.60 18.68
N THR A 633 41.31 27.51 18.12
CA THR A 633 41.63 28.94 18.21
C THR A 633 40.48 29.70 18.86
N PHE A 634 40.82 30.29 19.99
CA PHE A 634 39.94 30.95 20.94
C PHE A 634 40.16 32.46 20.85
N THR A 635 39.11 33.23 20.62
CA THR A 635 39.11 34.68 20.87
C THR A 635 37.83 35.07 21.60
N VAL A 636 37.99 35.47 22.86
CA VAL A 636 36.92 36.00 23.72
C VAL A 636 36.83 37.51 23.54
N GLY A 637 35.64 38.01 23.23
CA GLY A 637 35.26 39.42 23.33
C GLY A 637 33.97 39.55 24.13
N ARG A 638 33.97 40.35 25.20
CA ARG A 638 32.86 40.41 26.16
C ARG A 638 31.74 41.37 25.70
N ASN A 639 30.51 40.92 25.99
CA ASN A 639 29.31 41.67 26.42
C ASN A 639 29.58 42.99 27.19
N PRO A 640 28.53 43.80 27.51
CA PRO A 640 27.19 43.94 26.89
C PRO A 640 26.78 45.42 26.68
N GLU A 641 25.60 45.71 26.09
CA GLU A 641 24.69 46.75 26.63
C GLU A 641 23.26 46.69 26.05
N GLN A 642 22.29 46.48 26.95
CA GLN A 642 20.87 46.87 26.87
C GLN A 642 20.60 47.61 28.19
N PRO A 643 19.78 48.68 28.24
CA PRO A 643 18.30 48.56 28.13
C PRO A 643 17.69 49.76 27.35
N ALA A 644 16.38 50.04 27.26
CA ALA A 644 15.20 49.54 27.97
C ALA A 644 13.93 49.60 27.09
N ARG A 645 12.84 48.98 27.58
CA ARG A 645 11.48 49.13 27.02
C ARG A 645 10.97 50.57 27.16
N GLN A 646 10.20 51.05 26.19
CA GLN A 646 8.98 51.82 26.48
C GLN A 646 7.83 51.40 25.56
N VAL A 647 6.66 51.25 26.17
CA VAL A 647 5.38 51.02 25.50
C VAL A 647 4.76 52.37 25.18
N SER A 648 4.28 52.58 23.95
CA SER A 648 3.32 53.65 23.67
C SER A 648 2.29 53.16 22.66
N SER A 649 1.07 52.96 23.15
CA SER A 649 -0.11 52.72 22.33
C SER A 649 -0.59 54.05 21.74
N LYS A 650 -0.73 54.12 20.42
CA LYS A 650 -1.57 55.15 19.80
C LYS A 650 -2.35 54.57 18.62
N MET A 651 -3.67 54.46 18.82
CA MET A 651 -4.62 54.39 17.72
C MET A 651 -4.67 55.76 17.08
N GLU A 652 -4.28 55.88 15.81
CA GLU A 652 -4.62 57.05 14.99
C GLU A 652 -5.28 56.59 13.70
N SER A 653 -6.36 57.29 13.36
CA SER A 653 -7.35 56.89 12.35
C SER A 653 -6.84 57.10 10.93
N ASN A 654 -6.73 56.03 10.14
CA ASN A 654 -6.41 56.12 8.72
C ASN A 654 -7.58 56.72 7.93
N SER A 655 -7.53 58.04 7.74
CA SER A 655 -8.28 58.75 6.70
C SER A 655 -7.94 58.19 5.32
N GLY A 656 -8.95 58.02 4.45
CA GLY A 656 -8.77 57.50 3.07
C GLY A 656 -7.84 58.35 2.18
N VAL A 657 -7.48 59.56 2.62
CA VAL A 657 -6.55 60.46 1.92
C VAL A 657 -5.12 59.88 1.86
N ASP A 658 -4.67 59.14 2.88
CA ASP A 658 -3.33 58.55 2.88
C ASP A 658 -3.22 57.31 1.97
N ALA A 659 -4.31 56.56 1.81
CA ALA A 659 -4.40 55.52 0.79
C ALA A 659 -4.33 56.12 -0.63
N TYR A 660 -5.03 57.23 -0.86
CA TYR A 660 -5.00 57.96 -2.13
C TYR A 660 -3.61 58.53 -2.46
N MET A 661 -2.91 59.11 -1.47
CA MET A 661 -1.55 59.62 -1.66
C MET A 661 -0.54 58.50 -1.95
N LYS A 662 -0.65 57.33 -1.30
CA LYS A 662 0.19 56.15 -1.60
C LYS A 662 -0.05 55.64 -3.03
N LEU A 663 -1.30 55.54 -3.48
CA LEU A 663 -1.64 55.13 -4.86
C LEU A 663 -1.16 56.13 -5.92
N LYS A 664 -1.23 57.44 -5.62
CA LYS A 664 -0.71 58.50 -6.48
C LYS A 664 0.82 58.45 -6.60
N LYS A 665 1.53 58.18 -5.49
CA LYS A 665 3.00 58.04 -5.46
C LYS A 665 3.49 56.74 -6.12
N ALA A 666 2.63 55.72 -6.21
CA ALA A 666 2.87 54.47 -6.92
C ALA A 666 2.52 54.51 -8.44
N GLY A 667 2.14 55.67 -8.99
CA GLY A 667 1.92 55.84 -10.44
C GLY A 667 0.64 55.19 -11.01
N LEU A 668 -0.25 54.66 -10.17
CA LEU A 668 -1.42 53.86 -10.58
C LEU A 668 -2.66 54.69 -10.97
N LEU A 669 -2.58 56.03 -10.99
CA LEU A 669 -3.68 56.93 -11.34
C LEU A 669 -3.28 57.86 -12.49
N LYS A 670 -3.72 57.53 -13.72
CA LYS A 670 -3.55 58.39 -14.90
C LYS A 670 -4.45 59.62 -14.83
N SER A 671 -3.86 60.80 -14.70
CA SER A 671 -4.55 62.08 -14.80
C SER A 671 -4.97 62.37 -16.25
N LYS A 672 -6.23 62.77 -16.46
CA LYS A 672 -6.68 63.36 -17.73
C LYS A 672 -6.08 64.76 -17.87
N GLY A 673 -5.04 64.91 -18.69
CA GLY A 673 -4.52 66.19 -19.14
C GLY A 673 -4.75 66.37 -20.64
N ARG A 674 -5.41 67.48 -21.04
CA ARG A 674 -5.52 67.87 -22.45
C ARG A 674 -4.21 68.53 -22.89
N GLN A 675 -3.60 68.05 -23.96
CA GLN A 675 -2.76 68.88 -24.84
C GLN A 675 -2.78 68.34 -26.28
N ALA A 676 -2.34 69.18 -27.23
CA ALA A 676 -2.88 69.21 -28.58
C ALA A 676 -2.14 68.35 -29.62
N ARG A 677 -2.81 68.20 -30.78
CA ARG A 677 -2.36 67.66 -32.08
C ARG A 677 -0.84 67.65 -32.31
N ASN A 678 -0.36 66.51 -32.81
CA ASN A 678 0.16 66.47 -34.18
C ASN A 678 -0.07 65.10 -34.81
N ASP A 679 -0.49 65.09 -36.08
CA ASP A 679 -0.74 63.88 -36.87
C ASP A 679 0.56 63.35 -37.49
N GLN A 680 0.85 62.07 -37.28
CA GLN A 680 1.45 61.17 -38.27
C GLN A 680 1.22 59.73 -37.84
N GLY A 681 0.48 58.96 -38.65
CA GLY A 681 -0.07 57.67 -38.24
C GLY A 681 0.78 56.48 -38.65
N GLU A 682 1.34 55.77 -37.67
CA GLU A 682 1.79 54.39 -37.83
C GLU A 682 0.77 53.43 -37.18
N LYS A 683 0.17 52.57 -38.01
CA LYS A 683 -0.81 51.56 -37.56
C LYS A 683 -0.09 50.35 -36.97
N ALA A 684 0.19 50.38 -35.67
CA ALA A 684 0.54 49.18 -34.94
C ALA A 684 -0.66 48.22 -34.92
N ALA A 685 -0.50 47.04 -35.55
CA ALA A 685 -1.53 46.00 -35.57
C ALA A 685 -1.62 45.31 -34.21
N HIS A 686 -2.35 45.90 -33.27
CA HIS A 686 -2.78 45.18 -32.07
C HIS A 686 -3.69 44.02 -32.49
N THR A 687 -3.24 42.80 -32.22
CA THR A 687 -4.06 41.60 -32.28
C THR A 687 -5.14 41.67 -31.19
N SER A 688 -6.34 42.12 -31.57
CA SER A 688 -7.52 42.05 -30.71
C SER A 688 -7.85 40.58 -30.40
N GLN A 689 -7.36 40.07 -29.27
CA GLN A 689 -7.84 38.80 -28.71
C GLN A 689 -9.31 39.00 -28.33
N SER A 690 -10.20 38.41 -29.12
CA SER A 690 -11.61 38.28 -28.78
C SER A 690 -11.82 37.03 -27.92
N TYR A 691 -12.64 37.18 -26.89
CA TYR A 691 -12.93 36.15 -25.89
C TYR A 691 -14.38 35.69 -26.04
N CYS A 692 -14.59 34.39 -26.28
CA CYS A 692 -15.94 33.85 -26.50
C CYS A 692 -16.55 33.31 -25.19
N CYS A 693 -17.86 33.49 -25.01
CA CYS A 693 -18.60 32.87 -23.91
C CYS A 693 -19.07 31.45 -24.29
N PRO A 694 -18.56 30.38 -23.64
CA PRO A 694 -18.84 28.99 -24.04
C PRO A 694 -20.28 28.52 -23.76
N LYS A 695 -21.17 29.41 -23.30
CA LYS A 695 -22.59 29.13 -23.05
C LYS A 695 -23.56 29.79 -24.04
N CYS A 696 -23.10 30.77 -24.83
CA CYS A 696 -23.98 31.51 -25.75
C CYS A 696 -23.24 32.17 -26.93
N ASP A 697 -21.98 31.81 -27.15
CA ASP A 697 -21.09 32.26 -28.23
C ASP A 697 -20.95 33.78 -28.43
N LYS A 698 -21.28 34.57 -27.40
CA LYS A 698 -21.04 36.02 -27.40
C LYS A 698 -19.55 36.33 -27.28
N LEU A 699 -19.08 37.20 -28.18
CA LEU A 699 -17.70 37.64 -28.27
C LEU A 699 -17.47 38.94 -27.49
N TYR A 700 -16.41 38.96 -26.70
CA TYR A 700 -15.98 40.06 -25.84
C TYR A 700 -14.59 40.56 -26.24
N HIS A 701 -14.37 41.86 -26.15
CA HIS A 701 -13.12 42.50 -26.56
C HIS A 701 -12.12 42.64 -25.39
N SER A 702 -12.55 42.28 -24.18
CA SER A 702 -11.69 42.14 -23.01
C SER A 702 -12.09 40.91 -22.19
N LEU A 703 -11.13 40.38 -21.44
CA LEU A 703 -11.34 39.23 -20.56
C LEU A 703 -12.28 39.59 -19.39
N ALA A 704 -12.22 40.84 -18.92
CA ALA A 704 -13.09 41.36 -17.87
C ALA A 704 -14.57 41.39 -18.29
N ASP A 705 -14.88 41.80 -19.53
CA ASP A 705 -16.27 41.79 -20.03
C ASP A 705 -16.81 40.35 -20.15
N LEU A 706 -15.95 39.39 -20.50
CA LEU A 706 -16.33 37.97 -20.49
C LEU A 706 -16.58 37.45 -19.07
N GLU A 707 -15.77 37.82 -18.08
CA GLU A 707 -15.99 37.42 -16.67
C GLU A 707 -17.27 38.03 -16.08
N ILE A 708 -17.49 39.32 -16.33
CA ILE A 708 -18.75 40.01 -16.00
C ILE A 708 -19.91 39.26 -16.65
N HIS A 709 -19.85 38.95 -17.94
CA HIS A 709 -20.91 38.21 -18.62
C HIS A 709 -21.11 36.78 -18.09
N LYS A 710 -20.04 36.05 -17.76
CA LYS A 710 -20.13 34.71 -17.15
C LYS A 710 -20.95 34.70 -15.85
N SER A 711 -20.96 35.80 -15.09
CA SER A 711 -21.70 35.91 -13.83
C SER A 711 -23.24 35.92 -14.00
N TYR A 712 -23.75 36.29 -15.18
CA TYR A 712 -25.19 36.34 -15.48
C TYR A 712 -25.60 35.59 -16.76
N CYS A 713 -24.70 34.80 -17.36
CA CYS A 713 -25.02 33.95 -18.50
C CYS A 713 -25.77 32.69 -18.05
N SER A 714 -27.11 32.76 -18.11
CA SER A 714 -28.06 31.75 -17.65
C SER A 714 -28.70 30.89 -18.77
N CYS A 715 -28.14 30.93 -20.00
CA CYS A 715 -28.48 29.96 -21.04
C CYS A 715 -28.08 28.54 -20.59
N ARG A 716 -28.98 27.58 -20.80
CA ARG A 716 -28.75 26.14 -20.68
C ARG A 716 -28.37 25.57 -22.04
#